data_AF-A0A0E0KMW1-F1
#
_entry.id   AF-A0A0E0KMW1-F1
#
_cell.length_a   1.000
_cell.length_b   1.000
_cell.length_c   1.000
_cell.angle_alpha   90.00
_cell.angle_beta   90.00
_cell.angle_gamma   90.00
#
_symmetry.space_group_name_H-M   'P 1'
#
loop_
_entity.id
_entity.type
_entity.pdbx_description
1 polymer ?
#
loop_
_entity_poly.entity_id
_entity_poly.type
_entity_poly.pdbx_seq_one_letter_code
_entity_poly.pdbx_strand_id
1 'polypeptide(L)'
;MANPMEAVARSNLVLAPRRRSLGLHPPAAGSAPFVVDCRRRHNRGMPPRVSFACSAELDTGRRLPSTGTRAGQEARIRRHLEKPEFSPSPYDIAWVAMVPLPDSDHLQAPCFPQCVEWILQNQHSNGSWGVNEFDSSVSKDILLSTLSCITALEKWKVGSEQIRRGLHFIAKNFSIVIDDQIAAPIGFNLIFPAMVSLAIKMGLEFPAREISIDQILQLRDIELKRLACEESFGKEAYFAYIAEGLEESMVDWNEVMKFQRKNGSLFNSPAATAAALFHRNDDKALRYLYSVVYKFGGEVPTVYPLDVYSQLSMVDTLVNIGISRHFSSDIKCILDKTYSLWSQRDEEVMLDLPTCAMAFRLLRMNGYDVSSDDLSHVAEASTFHNSLEGYLDDTKSLLELYKASKVSLSENEPILEKIRSWSGSLLKEKLCSDALRGTQILREVEYALKFPFYATLEPLDHKWNIEHFDARVYQKLKTKNLPWHVNEDLLALAAEDFSFCQSTYQNEIQHLESWEKENKLDQLEFTRKNLINSYLSAAATISPYELSDARVACAKSIALTLVADDFFDVGSSKEEQENLISLVEKWDQYHKVEFYSENVKAVFFALYSTVNQLGAMASAVQNRDVTKYNVESWLDYLRSLATDAEWQRSQYVPTMEEYMKNSIVTFALGPTILIALYFMGQNLWEDIVKTAEYNELFRLMNTCGRLQNDIQSFERECKDGKLNSVSLLVVDSKDVMSVEEAKEAINESISSFRRELLRLVVREDGVVPKSCREMFWNLYKTSHVFYSQADGFSSPKEMMGAMNGVIVEPLKTRGH
;
A
#
# COMPACT_ATOMS: atom_id res chain seq x y z
N MET A 1 -4.29 6.76 47.28
CA MET A 1 -4.58 6.22 48.63
C MET A 1 -6.01 5.69 48.60
N ALA A 2 -6.37 4.49 48.99
CA ALA A 2 -5.69 3.25 49.33
C ALA A 2 -6.73 2.13 49.11
N ASN A 3 -6.25 0.96 48.72
CA ASN A 3 -7.01 -0.30 48.68
C ASN A 3 -7.48 -0.68 50.11
N PRO A 4 -8.39 -1.66 50.24
CA PRO A 4 -7.89 -2.93 50.76
C PRO A 4 -8.50 -4.21 50.15
N MET A 5 -7.61 -5.21 50.09
CA MET A 5 -7.84 -6.65 49.91
C MET A 5 -8.47 -7.31 51.14
N GLU A 6 -9.09 -8.48 50.92
CA GLU A 6 -8.84 -9.81 51.54
C GLU A 6 -9.93 -10.79 51.03
N ALA A 7 -9.81 -12.11 50.94
CA ALA A 7 -8.77 -13.13 50.82
C ALA A 7 -9.52 -14.49 50.82
N VAL A 8 -9.22 -15.44 49.93
CA VAL A 8 -9.51 -16.87 50.16
C VAL A 8 -8.42 -17.73 49.52
N ALA A 9 -8.02 -18.78 50.25
CA ALA A 9 -6.80 -19.54 50.10
C ALA A 9 -6.99 -20.96 49.51
N ARG A 10 -5.90 -21.45 48.91
CA ARG A 10 -5.39 -22.85 48.84
C ARG A 10 -6.20 -23.94 48.10
N SER A 11 -5.55 -24.57 47.09
CA SER A 11 -4.85 -25.85 47.28
C SER A 11 -4.08 -26.29 46.03
N ASN A 12 -2.81 -26.67 46.23
CA ASN A 12 -1.93 -27.35 45.28
C ASN A 12 -1.99 -28.87 45.52
N LEU A 13 -1.90 -29.68 44.46
CA LEU A 13 -1.48 -31.07 44.55
C LEU A 13 -0.54 -31.41 43.38
N VAL A 14 0.70 -31.72 43.76
CA VAL A 14 1.81 -32.21 42.96
C VAL A 14 1.79 -33.74 43.00
N LEU A 15 1.92 -34.43 41.86
CA LEU A 15 2.45 -35.80 41.80
C LEU A 15 3.23 -36.05 40.50
N ALA A 16 4.49 -36.44 40.66
CA ALA A 16 5.34 -37.19 39.74
C ALA A 16 6.11 -38.24 40.59
N PRO A 17 6.94 -39.17 40.08
CA PRO A 17 7.08 -39.77 38.75
C PRO A 17 7.17 -41.33 38.80
N ARG A 18 7.21 -42.03 37.66
CA ARG A 18 7.86 -43.37 37.56
C ARG A 18 8.54 -43.60 36.20
N ARG A 19 9.83 -43.91 36.24
CA ARG A 19 10.63 -44.54 35.16
C ARG A 19 10.58 -46.06 35.28
N ARG A 20 10.64 -46.79 34.15
CA ARG A 20 11.54 -47.95 33.97
C ARG A 20 11.72 -48.29 32.48
N SER A 21 12.96 -48.68 32.20
CA SER A 21 13.63 -48.99 30.93
C SER A 21 13.52 -50.46 30.51
N LEU A 22 13.88 -50.73 29.24
CA LEU A 22 14.47 -51.94 28.57
C LEU A 22 13.81 -52.02 27.17
N GLY A 23 14.47 -52.05 26.00
CA GLY A 23 15.80 -52.50 25.59
C GLY A 23 15.62 -53.68 24.61
N LEU A 24 16.00 -53.52 23.33
CA LEU A 24 16.57 -54.51 22.36
C LEU A 24 16.21 -54.22 20.87
N HIS A 25 17.24 -54.17 20.02
CA HIS A 25 17.28 -54.16 18.54
C HIS A 25 17.53 -55.59 17.98
N PRO A 26 17.78 -55.84 16.67
CA PRO A 26 17.02 -55.64 15.41
C PRO A 26 16.92 -56.99 14.60
N PRO A 27 16.64 -57.04 13.27
CA PRO A 27 17.75 -57.01 12.29
C PRO A 27 17.43 -56.37 10.91
N ALA A 28 18.46 -56.36 10.06
CA ALA A 28 18.75 -55.56 8.87
C ALA A 28 18.24 -56.08 7.51
N ALA A 29 18.30 -55.18 6.50
CA ALA A 29 18.68 -55.34 5.07
C ALA A 29 17.79 -54.40 4.21
N GLY A 30 18.24 -53.52 3.31
CA GLY A 30 19.50 -53.38 2.59
C GLY A 30 19.24 -53.53 1.08
N SER A 31 18.96 -52.45 0.33
CA SER A 31 19.32 -52.26 -1.10
C SER A 31 18.61 -51.06 -1.75
N ALA A 32 19.35 -50.31 -2.57
CA ALA A 32 19.00 -49.12 -3.35
C ALA A 32 17.92 -49.34 -4.44
N PRO A 33 17.30 -48.26 -5.00
CA PRO A 33 16.38 -48.38 -6.12
C PRO A 33 17.08 -48.20 -7.47
N PHE A 34 16.77 -49.10 -8.42
CA PHE A 34 16.99 -48.90 -9.85
C PHE A 34 15.64 -48.61 -10.54
N VAL A 35 15.69 -47.63 -11.42
CA VAL A 35 14.67 -47.14 -12.36
C VAL A 35 14.18 -48.23 -13.31
N VAL A 36 12.86 -48.37 -13.53
CA VAL A 36 12.24 -48.65 -14.85
C VAL A 36 10.81 -48.11 -14.93
N ASP A 37 10.59 -47.34 -15.98
CA ASP A 37 9.36 -46.79 -16.56
C ASP A 37 8.38 -47.86 -17.08
N CYS A 38 7.06 -47.69 -16.84
CA CYS A 38 6.02 -48.25 -17.73
C CYS A 38 4.63 -47.57 -17.55
N ARG A 39 4.40 -46.60 -18.42
CA ARG A 39 3.15 -46.21 -19.14
C ARG A 39 1.80 -46.87 -18.81
N ARG A 40 0.80 -45.97 -18.75
CA ARG A 40 -0.59 -46.02 -19.31
C ARG A 40 -1.54 -47.13 -18.82
N ARG A 41 -2.51 -46.76 -17.97
CA ARG A 41 -3.91 -47.20 -18.10
C ARG A 41 -4.91 -46.08 -17.77
N HIS A 42 -5.64 -45.71 -18.83
CA HIS A 42 -7.00 -45.19 -18.93
C HIS A 42 -7.69 -44.60 -17.69
N ASN A 43 -7.95 -43.29 -17.72
CA ASN A 43 -9.08 -42.67 -17.02
C ASN A 43 -10.19 -42.41 -18.05
N ARG A 44 -11.34 -43.08 -17.88
CA ARG A 44 -12.58 -42.80 -18.61
C ARG A 44 -13.40 -41.80 -17.80
N GLY A 45 -13.86 -40.73 -18.46
CA GLY A 45 -15.11 -40.03 -18.15
C GLY A 45 -15.09 -39.01 -17.01
N MET A 46 -14.58 -37.80 -17.28
CA MET A 46 -15.16 -36.58 -16.75
C MET A 46 -15.46 -35.64 -17.93
N PRO A 47 -16.59 -34.90 -17.93
CA PRO A 47 -16.80 -33.86 -18.93
C PRO A 47 -15.73 -32.78 -18.78
N PRO A 48 -15.34 -32.07 -19.86
CA PRO A 48 -14.41 -30.97 -19.76
C PRO A 48 -14.98 -29.89 -18.82
N ARG A 49 -14.15 -29.41 -17.89
CA ARG A 49 -14.45 -28.22 -17.08
C ARG A 49 -14.63 -27.04 -18.03
N VAL A 50 -15.83 -26.46 -18.09
CA VAL A 50 -16.06 -25.17 -18.74
C VAL A 50 -15.65 -24.10 -17.72
N SER A 51 -14.39 -23.66 -17.78
CA SER A 51 -13.97 -22.42 -17.13
C SER A 51 -14.06 -21.30 -18.16
N PHE A 52 -14.46 -20.10 -17.74
CA PHE A 52 -14.38 -18.91 -18.57
C PHE A 52 -12.94 -18.39 -18.69
N ALA A 53 -12.00 -18.96 -17.94
CA ALA A 53 -10.58 -18.68 -18.11
C ALA A 53 -10.16 -19.04 -19.53
N CYS A 54 -9.86 -18.00 -20.32
CA CYS A 54 -9.21 -18.16 -21.61
C CYS A 54 -7.93 -18.97 -21.41
N SER A 55 -7.78 -20.08 -22.13
CA SER A 55 -6.47 -20.74 -22.30
C SER A 55 -5.59 -19.86 -23.20
N ALA A 56 -5.27 -18.67 -22.73
CA ALA A 56 -4.27 -17.81 -23.37
C ALA A 56 -2.91 -18.37 -22.96
N GLU A 57 -2.39 -19.29 -23.75
CA GLU A 57 -0.95 -19.56 -23.74
C GLU A 57 -0.22 -18.23 -23.98
N LEU A 58 0.89 -18.02 -23.26
CA LEU A 58 1.81 -16.90 -23.44
C LEU A 58 2.32 -16.83 -24.88
N ASP A 59 1.55 -16.23 -25.80
CA ASP A 59 2.05 -15.93 -27.14
C ASP A 59 2.91 -14.67 -27.03
N THR A 60 4.22 -14.89 -26.86
CA THR A 60 5.27 -13.87 -26.70
C THR A 60 5.53 -13.10 -28.01
N GLY A 61 4.49 -12.53 -28.62
CA GLY A 61 4.52 -11.92 -29.95
C GLY A 61 4.92 -10.44 -30.01
N ARG A 62 5.05 -9.74 -28.88
CA ARG A 62 5.63 -8.38 -28.83
C ARG A 62 6.68 -8.29 -27.73
N ARG A 63 7.94 -8.52 -28.12
CA ARG A 63 9.10 -8.24 -27.26
C ARG A 63 9.23 -6.73 -27.07
N LEU A 64 8.83 -6.25 -25.90
CA LEU A 64 9.55 -5.15 -25.26
C LEU A 64 10.98 -5.66 -24.96
N PRO A 65 12.02 -4.82 -25.06
CA PRO A 65 13.38 -5.26 -24.81
C PRO A 65 13.58 -5.43 -23.29
N SER A 66 13.26 -6.60 -22.73
CA SER A 66 13.54 -6.91 -21.32
C SER A 66 14.64 -7.97 -21.17
N THR A 67 15.58 -7.68 -20.30
CA THR A 67 16.75 -8.47 -19.91
C THR A 67 16.34 -9.53 -18.87
N GLY A 68 15.56 -10.54 -19.25
CA GLY A 68 15.31 -11.71 -18.40
C GLY A 68 13.96 -12.39 -18.62
N THR A 69 13.83 -13.64 -18.14
CA THR A 69 12.53 -14.32 -18.05
C THR A 69 11.74 -13.80 -16.84
N ARG A 70 10.40 -13.83 -16.89
CA ARG A 70 9.51 -13.47 -15.76
C ARG A 70 9.92 -14.13 -14.44
N ALA A 71 10.21 -15.43 -14.47
CA ALA A 71 10.69 -16.16 -13.31
C ALA A 71 12.04 -15.62 -12.77
N GLY A 72 12.91 -15.15 -13.66
CA GLY A 72 14.16 -14.49 -13.29
C GLY A 72 13.95 -13.14 -12.62
N GLN A 73 13.00 -12.32 -13.10
CA GLN A 73 12.62 -11.06 -12.47
C GLN A 73 12.03 -11.28 -11.08
N GLU A 74 11.06 -12.18 -10.94
CA GLU A 74 10.48 -12.52 -9.63
C GLU A 74 11.53 -13.00 -8.63
N ALA A 75 12.48 -13.83 -9.07
CA ALA A 75 13.56 -14.31 -8.21
C ALA A 75 14.50 -13.18 -7.73
N ARG A 76 14.76 -12.18 -8.57
CA ARG A 76 15.55 -10.99 -8.18
C ARG A 76 14.79 -10.10 -7.20
N ILE A 77 13.49 -9.89 -7.42
CA ILE A 77 12.62 -9.15 -6.49
C ILE A 77 12.56 -9.87 -5.13
N ARG A 78 12.35 -11.20 -5.10
CA ARG A 78 12.36 -12.00 -3.86
C ARG A 78 13.68 -11.88 -3.09
N ARG A 79 14.81 -11.97 -3.80
CA ARG A 79 16.13 -11.79 -3.17
C ARG A 79 16.25 -10.44 -2.47
N HIS A 80 15.75 -9.39 -3.09
CA HIS A 80 15.80 -8.04 -2.51
C HIS A 80 14.82 -7.85 -1.35
N LEU A 81 13.64 -8.48 -1.40
CA LEU A 81 12.72 -8.56 -0.26
C LEU A 81 13.36 -9.24 0.96
N GLU A 82 14.10 -10.34 0.75
CA GLU A 82 14.79 -11.05 1.82
C GLU A 82 16.00 -10.27 2.37
N LYS A 83 16.76 -9.64 1.47
CA LYS A 83 18.01 -8.93 1.78
C LYS A 83 18.08 -7.63 0.98
N PRO A 84 17.65 -6.51 1.59
CA PRO A 84 17.80 -5.20 0.97
C PRO A 84 19.28 -4.92 0.67
N GLU A 85 19.53 -4.42 -0.54
CA GLU A 85 20.85 -3.96 -0.97
C GLU A 85 21.00 -2.47 -0.65
N PHE A 86 22.18 -2.09 -0.15
CA PHE A 86 22.49 -0.70 0.21
C PHE A 86 23.66 -0.22 -0.64
N SER A 87 23.55 0.98 -1.22
CA SER A 87 24.64 1.57 -1.99
C SER A 87 25.75 2.08 -1.05
N PRO A 88 27.04 1.95 -1.41
CA PRO A 88 28.11 2.59 -0.68
C PRO A 88 27.97 4.11 -0.72
N SER A 89 28.25 4.77 0.41
CA SER A 89 28.30 6.22 0.51
C SER A 89 29.75 6.66 0.59
N PRO A 90 30.35 7.23 -0.47
CA PRO A 90 31.75 7.67 -0.42
C PRO A 90 31.98 8.72 0.68
N TYR A 91 30.97 9.55 0.96
CA TYR A 91 30.97 10.48 2.08
C TYR A 91 31.15 9.77 3.44
N ASP A 92 30.30 8.79 3.75
CA ASP A 92 30.37 8.08 5.03
C ASP A 92 31.62 7.20 5.11
N ILE A 93 32.01 6.53 4.01
CA ILE A 93 33.25 5.76 3.92
C ILE A 93 34.46 6.65 4.24
N ALA A 94 34.50 7.88 3.74
CA ALA A 94 35.57 8.82 4.04
C ALA A 94 35.61 9.18 5.53
N TRP A 95 34.47 9.43 6.17
CA TRP A 95 34.41 9.67 7.62
C TRP A 95 34.88 8.47 8.44
N VAL A 96 34.45 7.26 8.09
CA VAL A 96 34.91 6.03 8.75
C VAL A 96 36.41 5.82 8.52
N ALA A 97 36.92 6.10 7.31
CA ALA A 97 38.33 5.98 6.97
C ALA A 97 39.23 6.92 7.78
N MET A 98 38.72 8.07 8.24
CA MET A 98 39.47 9.03 9.04
C MET A 98 39.61 8.64 10.52
N VAL A 99 38.89 7.62 10.99
CA VAL A 99 38.95 7.16 12.39
C VAL A 99 40.33 6.54 12.68
N PRO A 100 41.09 7.08 13.66
CA PRO A 100 42.40 6.54 14.02
C PRO A 100 42.27 5.29 14.90
N LEU A 101 43.28 4.42 14.85
CA LEU A 101 43.35 3.25 15.73
C LEU A 101 43.42 3.69 17.21
N PRO A 102 42.52 3.17 18.10
CA PRO A 102 42.57 3.46 19.53
C PRO A 102 43.92 3.09 20.14
N ASP A 103 44.38 3.87 21.12
CA ASP A 103 45.60 3.64 21.91
C ASP A 103 46.93 3.64 21.14
N SER A 104 46.97 4.18 19.91
CA SER A 104 48.24 4.49 19.24
C SER A 104 48.76 5.86 19.69
N ASP A 105 49.93 5.89 20.33
CA ASP A 105 50.59 7.13 20.85
C ASP A 105 50.78 8.22 19.77
N HIS A 106 50.55 7.92 18.48
CA HIS A 106 50.76 8.83 17.37
C HIS A 106 49.62 8.92 16.33
N LEU A 107 48.43 8.32 16.54
CA LEU A 107 47.32 8.36 15.56
C LEU A 107 47.76 8.02 14.12
N GLN A 108 48.73 7.13 13.96
CA GLN A 108 49.47 6.93 12.70
C GLN A 108 48.82 5.93 11.74
N ALA A 109 47.81 5.19 12.17
CA ALA A 109 47.14 4.19 11.34
C ALA A 109 45.62 4.30 11.40
N PRO A 110 44.91 4.04 10.29
CA PRO A 110 43.46 3.97 10.26
C PRO A 110 42.96 2.77 11.07
N CYS A 111 41.90 2.96 11.85
CA CYS A 111 41.17 1.88 12.51
C CYS A 111 40.51 0.95 11.47
N PHE A 112 40.08 1.53 10.34
CA PHE A 112 39.40 0.83 9.25
C PHE A 112 40.17 0.97 7.91
N PRO A 113 41.31 0.27 7.73
CA PRO A 113 42.11 0.37 6.51
C PRO A 113 41.35 -0.04 5.23
N GLN A 114 40.35 -0.92 5.36
CA GLN A 114 39.46 -1.35 4.28
C GLN A 114 38.76 -0.15 3.61
N CYS A 115 38.34 0.85 4.39
CA CYS A 115 37.68 2.05 3.88
C CYS A 115 38.66 2.97 3.13
N VAL A 116 39.92 3.07 3.59
CA VAL A 116 40.96 3.83 2.87
C VAL A 116 41.25 3.18 1.52
N GLU A 117 41.37 1.85 1.49
CA GLU A 117 41.60 1.08 0.26
C GLU A 117 40.43 1.24 -0.72
N TRP A 118 39.19 1.20 -0.22
CA TRP A 118 38.00 1.43 -1.05
C TRP A 118 38.06 2.80 -1.73
N ILE A 119 38.42 3.87 -1.00
CA ILE A 119 38.52 5.22 -1.58
C ILE A 119 39.57 5.27 -2.69
N LEU A 120 40.74 4.64 -2.49
CA LEU A 120 41.81 4.59 -3.49
C LEU A 120 41.38 3.90 -4.80
N GLN A 121 40.54 2.86 -4.69
CA GLN A 121 40.13 2.02 -5.82
C GLN A 121 38.88 2.53 -6.55
N ASN A 122 38.03 3.34 -5.91
CA ASN A 122 36.70 3.70 -6.42
C ASN A 122 36.56 5.16 -6.91
N GLN A 123 37.66 5.82 -7.28
CA GLN A 123 37.59 7.13 -7.93
C GLN A 123 37.13 6.99 -9.39
N HIS A 124 36.11 7.74 -9.79
CA HIS A 124 35.64 7.77 -11.17
C HIS A 124 36.69 8.37 -12.12
N SER A 125 36.54 8.10 -13.43
CA SER A 125 37.45 8.62 -14.47
C SER A 125 37.48 10.16 -14.55
N ASN A 126 36.38 10.83 -14.23
CA ASN A 126 36.28 12.29 -14.15
C ASN A 126 36.93 12.89 -12.88
N GLY A 127 37.39 12.06 -11.94
CA GLY A 127 38.02 12.47 -10.68
C GLY A 127 37.08 12.56 -9.48
N SER A 128 35.77 12.33 -9.64
CA SER A 128 34.82 12.38 -8.53
C SER A 128 34.69 11.05 -7.77
N TRP A 129 34.09 11.14 -6.58
CA TRP A 129 33.45 10.02 -5.91
C TRP A 129 31.98 10.38 -5.70
N GLY A 130 31.07 9.44 -5.99
CA GLY A 130 29.63 9.63 -5.90
C GLY A 130 28.91 8.51 -6.66
N VAL A 131 27.60 8.60 -6.77
CA VAL A 131 26.85 7.72 -7.67
C VAL A 131 26.81 8.40 -9.04
N ASN A 132 27.57 7.89 -10.02
CA ASN A 132 27.49 8.37 -11.40
C ASN A 132 26.22 7.78 -12.03
N GLU A 133 25.17 8.57 -12.20
CA GLU A 133 24.10 8.20 -13.13
C GLU A 133 24.68 8.20 -14.55
N PHE A 134 24.25 7.28 -15.41
CA PHE A 134 24.48 7.44 -16.85
C PHE A 134 23.72 8.71 -17.29
N ASP A 135 24.46 9.74 -17.73
CA ASP A 135 23.99 11.06 -18.23
C ASP A 135 23.45 12.12 -17.23
N SER A 136 23.66 12.03 -15.90
CA SER A 136 23.26 13.14 -15.00
C SER A 136 24.29 14.27 -14.85
N SER A 137 23.79 15.50 -14.69
CA SER A 137 24.57 16.66 -14.25
C SER A 137 25.23 16.41 -12.88
N VAL A 138 26.38 17.05 -12.65
CA VAL A 138 27.08 17.01 -11.36
C VAL A 138 26.19 17.65 -10.28
N SER A 139 26.05 16.98 -9.14
CA SER A 139 25.23 17.42 -8.01
C SER A 139 26.06 17.70 -6.75
N LYS A 140 25.45 18.41 -5.79
CA LYS A 140 26.11 18.82 -4.53
C LYS A 140 26.59 17.64 -3.68
N ASP A 141 25.92 16.50 -3.69
CA ASP A 141 26.34 15.27 -3.00
C ASP A 141 27.64 14.67 -3.58
N ILE A 142 27.85 14.74 -4.90
CA ILE A 142 29.09 14.27 -5.53
C ILE A 142 30.27 15.16 -5.10
N LEU A 143 30.06 16.48 -5.04
CA LEU A 143 31.08 17.42 -4.56
C LEU A 143 31.43 17.19 -3.09
N LEU A 144 30.42 16.99 -2.24
CA LEU A 144 30.61 16.69 -0.82
C LEU A 144 31.36 15.36 -0.62
N SER A 145 30.95 14.32 -1.35
CA SER A 145 31.59 13.01 -1.32
C SER A 145 33.05 13.08 -1.79
N THR A 146 33.30 13.76 -2.91
CA THR A 146 34.65 13.95 -3.47
C THR A 146 35.58 14.69 -2.49
N LEU A 147 35.10 15.78 -1.89
CA LEU A 147 35.88 16.53 -0.91
C LEU A 147 36.20 15.68 0.32
N SER A 148 35.23 14.89 0.79
CA SER A 148 35.42 14.01 1.96
C SER A 148 36.46 12.93 1.69
N CYS A 149 36.41 12.29 0.52
CA CYS A 149 37.41 11.31 0.10
C CYS A 149 38.81 11.93 0.00
N ILE A 150 38.95 13.14 -0.54
CA ILE A 150 40.23 13.85 -0.60
C ILE A 150 40.79 14.07 0.81
N THR A 151 39.97 14.56 1.73
CA THR A 151 40.36 14.81 3.12
C THR A 151 40.80 13.52 3.81
N ALA A 152 40.10 12.40 3.58
CA ALA A 152 40.48 11.10 4.13
C ALA A 152 41.81 10.58 3.59
N LEU A 153 42.08 10.72 2.29
CA LEU A 153 43.37 10.34 1.68
C LEU A 153 44.52 11.21 2.21
N GLU A 154 44.28 12.51 2.33
CA GLU A 154 45.27 13.46 2.85
C GLU A 154 45.61 13.19 4.32
N LYS A 155 44.62 12.76 5.13
CA LYS A 155 44.83 12.40 6.55
C LYS A 155 45.92 11.36 6.71
N TRP A 156 45.94 10.38 5.81
CA TRP A 156 46.89 9.26 5.81
C TRP A 156 48.07 9.47 4.85
N LYS A 157 48.14 10.62 4.17
CA LYS A 157 49.18 10.97 3.18
C LYS A 157 49.35 9.90 2.09
N VAL A 158 48.23 9.39 1.57
CA VAL A 158 48.15 8.39 0.48
C VAL A 158 47.37 8.94 -0.71
N GLY A 159 47.50 8.32 -1.89
CA GLY A 159 46.64 8.62 -3.05
C GLY A 159 46.83 10.03 -3.65
N SER A 160 48.07 10.51 -3.76
CA SER A 160 48.36 11.88 -4.25
C SER A 160 47.78 12.19 -5.64
N GLU A 161 47.75 11.21 -6.55
CA GLU A 161 47.15 11.38 -7.88
C GLU A 161 45.61 11.45 -7.80
N GLN A 162 45.00 10.64 -6.95
CA GLN A 162 43.57 10.68 -6.67
C GLN A 162 43.17 12.04 -6.09
N ILE A 163 43.93 12.56 -5.12
CA ILE A 163 43.74 13.90 -4.53
C ILE A 163 43.81 14.97 -5.64
N ARG A 164 44.84 14.96 -6.47
CA ARG A 164 45.03 15.93 -7.56
C ARG A 164 43.84 15.94 -8.52
N ARG A 165 43.37 14.76 -8.93
CA ARG A 165 42.21 14.61 -9.84
C ARG A 165 40.91 15.06 -9.20
N GLY A 166 40.71 14.75 -7.91
CA GLY A 166 39.54 15.17 -7.16
C GLY A 166 39.46 16.69 -6.96
N LEU A 167 40.58 17.33 -6.63
CA LEU A 167 40.67 18.80 -6.53
C LEU A 167 40.36 19.46 -7.87
N HIS A 168 40.87 18.91 -8.98
CA HIS A 168 40.54 19.40 -10.32
C HIS A 168 39.04 19.26 -10.63
N PHE A 169 38.40 18.16 -10.24
CA PHE A 169 36.97 17.97 -10.40
C PHE A 169 36.16 19.00 -9.60
N ILE A 170 36.50 19.25 -8.33
CA ILE A 170 35.83 20.24 -7.49
C ILE A 170 35.95 21.63 -8.10
N ALA A 171 37.15 22.01 -8.53
CA ALA A 171 37.41 23.33 -9.11
C ALA A 171 36.58 23.59 -10.38
N LYS A 172 36.55 22.60 -11.29
CA LYS A 172 35.76 22.66 -12.52
C LYS A 172 34.25 22.81 -12.27
N ASN A 173 33.74 22.24 -11.18
CA ASN A 173 32.32 22.16 -10.87
C ASN A 173 31.90 23.04 -9.69
N PHE A 174 32.76 23.97 -9.27
CA PHE A 174 32.57 24.73 -8.04
C PHE A 174 31.31 25.61 -8.06
N SER A 175 30.89 26.09 -9.24
CA SER A 175 29.67 26.89 -9.40
C SER A 175 28.41 26.18 -8.89
N ILE A 176 28.39 24.85 -8.87
CA ILE A 176 27.27 24.05 -8.35
C ILE A 176 27.12 24.17 -6.84
N VAL A 177 28.22 24.43 -6.10
CA VAL A 177 28.18 24.61 -4.64
C VAL A 177 27.32 25.81 -4.26
N ILE A 178 27.47 26.91 -5.01
CA ILE A 178 26.84 28.20 -4.74
C ILE A 178 25.50 28.41 -5.46
N ASP A 179 25.11 27.48 -6.35
CA ASP A 179 23.85 27.54 -7.08
C ASP A 179 22.67 27.18 -6.14
N ASP A 180 21.78 28.14 -5.91
CA ASP A 180 20.61 27.99 -5.03
C ASP A 180 19.47 27.19 -5.68
N GLN A 181 19.48 27.02 -7.01
CA GLN A 181 18.50 26.23 -7.75
C GLN A 181 18.79 24.72 -7.64
N ILE A 182 20.03 24.34 -7.32
CA ILE A 182 20.42 22.95 -7.15
C ILE A 182 20.13 22.51 -5.72
N ALA A 183 19.24 21.52 -5.59
CA ALA A 183 18.87 20.94 -4.31
C ALA A 183 20.09 20.45 -3.52
N ALA A 184 20.18 20.86 -2.26
CA ALA A 184 21.27 20.51 -1.37
C ALA A 184 20.91 19.26 -0.52
N PRO A 185 21.85 18.30 -0.34
CA PRO A 185 21.71 17.26 0.65
C PRO A 185 21.60 17.82 2.08
N ILE A 186 21.15 16.99 3.01
CA ILE A 186 21.01 17.40 4.41
C ILE A 186 22.36 17.90 4.95
N GLY A 187 22.35 19.10 5.55
CA GLY A 187 23.52 19.70 6.18
C GLY A 187 24.58 20.24 5.21
N PHE A 188 24.43 20.13 3.89
CA PHE A 188 25.46 20.49 2.93
C PHE A 188 26.05 21.91 3.14
N ASN A 189 25.17 22.90 3.38
CA ASN A 189 25.58 24.30 3.59
C ASN A 189 26.41 24.54 4.86
N LEU A 190 26.50 23.55 5.76
CA LEU A 190 27.35 23.59 6.95
C LEU A 190 28.56 22.65 6.79
N ILE A 191 28.28 21.41 6.38
CA ILE A 191 29.28 20.34 6.25
C ILE A 191 30.33 20.70 5.20
N PHE A 192 29.93 21.14 4.01
CA PHE A 192 30.87 21.42 2.92
C PHE A 192 31.88 22.53 3.29
N PRO A 193 31.47 23.71 3.80
CA PRO A 193 32.40 24.72 4.34
C PRO A 193 33.35 24.20 5.42
N ALA A 194 32.84 23.40 6.35
CA ALA A 194 33.65 22.84 7.43
C ALA A 194 34.73 21.89 6.87
N MET A 195 34.36 21.08 5.88
CA MET A 195 35.29 20.16 5.20
C MET A 195 36.36 20.90 4.40
N VAL A 196 36.02 22.01 3.72
CA VAL A 196 37.02 22.87 3.07
C VAL A 196 38.00 23.43 4.10
N SER A 197 37.49 23.89 5.25
CA SER A 197 38.32 24.43 6.34
C SER A 197 39.24 23.36 6.94
N LEU A 198 38.76 22.12 7.09
CA LEU A 198 39.55 20.98 7.54
C LEU A 198 40.66 20.64 6.53
N ALA A 199 40.32 20.58 5.24
CA ALA A 199 41.29 20.32 4.17
C ALA A 199 42.42 21.37 4.13
N ILE A 200 42.09 22.66 4.28
CA ILE A 200 43.08 23.75 4.38
C ILE A 200 43.97 23.57 5.62
N LYS A 201 43.40 23.25 6.79
CA LYS A 201 44.17 22.98 8.02
C LYS A 201 45.15 21.81 7.86
N MET A 202 44.85 20.86 6.97
CA MET A 202 45.70 19.70 6.66
C MET A 202 46.82 20.01 5.66
N GLY A 203 46.83 21.21 5.09
CA GLY A 203 47.85 21.69 4.14
C GLY A 203 47.49 21.50 2.67
N LEU A 204 46.22 21.20 2.34
CA LEU A 204 45.78 21.10 0.95
C LEU A 204 45.65 22.49 0.30
N GLU A 205 46.31 22.65 -0.86
CA GLU A 205 46.19 23.85 -1.67
C GLU A 205 44.99 23.75 -2.61
N PHE A 206 43.95 24.55 -2.35
CA PHE A 206 42.82 24.69 -3.27
C PHE A 206 43.17 25.64 -4.41
N PRO A 207 42.68 25.39 -5.64
CA PRO A 207 42.89 26.29 -6.78
C PRO A 207 42.17 27.64 -6.55
N ALA A 208 42.91 28.58 -5.95
CA ALA A 208 42.42 29.87 -5.47
C ALA A 208 41.90 30.83 -6.57
N ARG A 209 42.10 30.52 -7.85
CA ARG A 209 41.57 31.32 -8.98
C ARG A 209 40.13 30.99 -9.34
N GLU A 210 39.61 29.83 -8.90
CA GLU A 210 38.31 29.28 -9.33
C GLU A 210 37.33 29.10 -8.16
N ILE A 211 37.82 29.03 -6.91
CA ILE A 211 37.03 28.75 -5.71
C ILE A 211 36.96 30.02 -4.83
N SER A 212 35.76 30.56 -4.63
CA SER A 212 35.54 31.67 -3.69
C SER A 212 35.23 31.13 -2.29
N ILE A 213 36.26 30.99 -1.46
CA ILE A 213 36.12 30.53 -0.06
C ILE A 213 35.17 31.45 0.72
N ASP A 214 35.23 32.76 0.47
CA ASP A 214 34.36 33.75 1.11
C ASP A 214 32.88 33.49 0.84
N GLN A 215 32.50 33.06 -0.38
CA GLN A 215 31.11 32.73 -0.71
C GLN A 215 30.62 31.48 0.04
N ILE A 216 31.48 30.47 0.21
CA ILE A 216 31.14 29.26 0.97
C ILE A 216 30.91 29.60 2.46
N LEU A 217 31.79 30.43 3.03
CA LEU A 217 31.65 30.88 4.41
C LEU A 217 30.40 31.76 4.61
N GLN A 218 30.05 32.59 3.61
CA GLN A 218 28.79 33.34 3.63
C GLN A 218 27.56 32.43 3.65
N LEU A 219 27.53 31.37 2.82
CA LEU A 219 26.43 30.38 2.83
C LEU A 219 26.29 29.71 4.20
N ARG A 220 27.42 29.34 4.82
CA ARG A 220 27.45 28.80 6.19
C ARG A 220 26.87 29.78 7.19
N ASP A 221 27.31 31.04 7.15
CA ASP A 221 26.88 32.05 8.12
C ASP A 221 25.40 32.43 7.93
N ILE A 222 24.88 32.40 6.71
CA ILE A 222 23.45 32.53 6.42
C ILE A 222 22.68 31.37 7.06
N GLU A 223 23.15 30.14 6.88
CA GLU A 223 22.50 28.96 7.44
C GLU A 223 22.56 28.98 8.98
N LEU A 224 23.70 29.30 9.60
CA LEU A 224 23.81 29.45 11.05
C LEU A 224 22.87 30.54 11.61
N LYS A 225 22.70 31.66 10.90
CA LYS A 225 21.73 32.70 11.29
C LYS A 225 20.30 32.19 11.20
N ARG A 226 19.96 31.41 10.16
CA ARG A 226 18.65 30.74 10.04
C ARG A 226 18.39 29.82 11.23
N LEU A 227 19.41 29.08 11.66
CA LEU A 227 19.33 28.14 12.79
C LEU A 227 19.33 28.84 14.17
N ALA A 228 19.73 30.11 14.27
CA ALA A 228 19.83 30.84 15.53
C ALA A 228 18.47 31.30 16.10
N CYS A 229 17.40 31.29 15.30
CA CYS A 229 16.13 31.90 15.68
C CYS A 229 15.24 31.04 16.60
N GLU A 230 15.51 29.75 16.79
CA GLU A 230 14.66 28.85 17.59
C GLU A 230 15.51 27.85 18.39
N GLU A 231 15.15 27.64 19.66
CA GLU A 231 15.64 26.52 20.49
C GLU A 231 14.57 25.43 20.51
N SER A 232 14.88 24.26 19.97
CA SER A 232 13.98 23.11 19.93
C SER A 232 14.74 21.79 19.95
N PHE A 233 14.10 20.73 20.43
CA PHE A 233 14.69 19.38 20.39
C PHE A 233 14.99 18.91 18.96
N GLY A 234 14.18 19.33 17.98
CA GLY A 234 14.39 19.02 16.56
C GLY A 234 15.67 19.65 16.02
N LYS A 235 15.99 20.87 16.45
CA LYS A 235 17.27 21.52 16.15
C LYS A 235 18.42 20.78 16.81
N GLU A 236 18.33 20.42 18.08
CA GLU A 236 19.38 19.64 18.77
C GLU A 236 19.65 18.31 18.04
N ALA A 237 18.58 17.62 17.64
CA ALA A 237 18.66 16.39 16.86
C ALA A 237 19.32 16.61 15.49
N TYR A 238 18.97 17.70 14.79
CA TYR A 238 19.59 18.08 13.53
C TYR A 238 21.09 18.37 13.69
N PHE A 239 21.49 19.18 14.66
CA PHE A 239 22.89 19.47 14.95
C PHE A 239 23.68 18.21 15.32
N ALA A 240 23.09 17.31 16.11
CA ALA A 240 23.68 16.02 16.43
C ALA A 240 23.79 15.11 15.19
N TYR A 241 22.79 15.14 14.30
CA TYR A 241 22.79 14.37 13.07
C TYR A 241 23.92 14.81 12.14
N ILE A 242 24.21 16.12 12.02
CA ILE A 242 25.27 16.65 11.14
C ILE A 242 26.58 16.99 11.86
N ALA A 243 26.75 16.50 13.10
CA ALA A 243 27.82 16.93 14.00
C ALA A 243 29.22 16.79 13.40
N GLU A 244 29.43 15.84 12.49
CA GLU A 244 30.71 15.64 11.81
C GLU A 244 31.12 16.85 10.95
N GLY A 245 30.16 17.61 10.43
CA GLY A 245 30.43 18.77 9.57
C GLY A 245 30.31 20.12 10.29
N LEU A 246 30.39 20.13 11.62
CA LEU A 246 30.38 21.36 12.41
C LEU A 246 31.79 21.66 12.94
N GLU A 247 32.07 22.94 13.22
CA GLU A 247 33.34 23.32 13.87
C GLU A 247 33.38 22.76 15.30
N GLU A 248 34.53 22.28 15.75
CA GLU A 248 34.68 21.65 17.08
C GLU A 248 34.19 22.54 18.24
N SER A 249 34.35 23.86 18.12
CA SER A 249 33.85 24.83 19.11
C SER A 249 32.32 24.95 19.17
N MET A 250 31.60 24.41 18.19
CA MET A 250 30.14 24.46 18.08
C MET A 250 29.45 23.15 18.53
N VAL A 251 30.22 22.10 18.85
CA VAL A 251 29.66 20.78 19.16
C VAL A 251 29.94 20.41 20.61
N ASP A 252 28.88 20.28 21.41
CA ASP A 252 28.98 19.59 22.70
C ASP A 252 28.72 18.09 22.50
N TRP A 253 29.80 17.31 22.49
CA TRP A 253 29.71 15.86 22.34
C TRP A 253 29.06 15.15 23.53
N ASN A 254 28.75 15.79 24.66
CA ASN A 254 27.87 15.22 25.69
C ASN A 254 26.41 15.29 25.25
N GLU A 255 26.03 16.39 24.62
CA GLU A 255 24.67 16.61 24.13
C GLU A 255 24.38 15.74 22.89
N VAL A 256 25.33 15.63 21.95
CA VAL A 256 25.21 14.74 20.78
C VAL A 256 25.00 13.28 21.19
N MET A 257 25.69 12.82 22.24
CA MET A 257 25.62 11.43 22.67
C MET A 257 24.27 11.05 23.32
N LYS A 258 23.39 12.01 23.61
CA LYS A 258 22.00 11.72 24.01
C LYS A 258 21.19 11.04 22.89
N PHE A 259 21.63 11.17 21.64
CA PHE A 259 21.00 10.55 20.46
C PHE A 259 21.60 9.19 20.09
N GLN A 260 22.50 8.64 20.91
CA GLN A 260 23.09 7.32 20.66
C GLN A 260 22.04 6.21 20.85
N ARG A 261 21.83 5.42 19.80
CA ARG A 261 20.91 4.26 19.80
C ARG A 261 21.51 3.05 20.52
N LYS A 262 20.67 2.06 20.84
CA LYS A 262 21.12 0.79 21.46
C LYS A 262 22.23 0.08 20.68
N ASN A 263 22.22 0.17 19.36
CA ASN A 263 23.24 -0.42 18.49
C ASN A 263 24.60 0.30 18.54
N GLY A 264 24.70 1.44 19.24
CA GLY A 264 25.90 2.26 19.37
C GLY A 264 26.04 3.38 18.34
N SER A 265 25.16 3.42 17.33
CA SER A 265 25.15 4.47 16.31
C SER A 265 24.53 5.76 16.80
N LEU A 266 24.88 6.87 16.14
CA LEU A 266 24.10 8.10 16.14
C LEU A 266 23.21 8.10 14.89
N PHE A 267 21.89 8.05 15.09
CA PHE A 267 20.88 8.06 14.01
C PHE A 267 21.10 7.01 12.91
N ASN A 268 21.71 5.87 13.22
CA ASN A 268 22.16 4.87 12.22
C ASN A 268 23.13 5.45 11.15
N SER A 269 23.69 6.64 11.33
CA SER A 269 24.62 7.29 10.38
C SER A 269 26.07 6.91 10.72
N PRO A 270 26.79 6.23 9.81
CA PRO A 270 28.20 5.92 10.02
C PRO A 270 29.07 7.18 10.11
N ALA A 271 28.83 8.22 9.29
CA ALA A 271 29.59 9.47 9.39
C ALA A 271 29.47 10.16 10.76
N ALA A 272 28.24 10.32 11.27
CA ALA A 272 28.02 10.95 12.58
C ALA A 272 28.65 10.11 13.70
N THR A 273 28.54 8.79 13.61
CA THR A 273 29.12 7.87 14.59
C THR A 273 30.66 7.85 14.55
N ALA A 274 31.25 7.95 13.35
CA ALA A 274 32.70 8.07 13.17
C ALA A 274 33.26 9.36 13.76
N ALA A 275 32.57 10.49 13.58
CA ALA A 275 32.96 11.74 14.21
C ALA A 275 32.86 11.69 15.74
N ALA A 276 31.79 11.10 16.28
CA ALA A 276 31.67 10.90 17.72
C ALA A 276 32.81 10.05 18.29
N LEU A 277 33.19 8.98 17.60
CA LEU A 277 34.32 8.13 17.99
C LEU A 277 35.67 8.87 17.89
N PHE A 278 35.83 9.74 16.90
CA PHE A 278 37.05 10.54 16.74
C PHE A 278 37.27 11.50 17.91
N HIS A 279 36.20 12.13 18.42
CA HIS A 279 36.28 13.10 19.52
C HIS A 279 36.09 12.48 20.91
N ARG A 280 35.40 11.34 21.00
CA ARG A 280 35.18 10.60 22.25
C ARG A 280 35.48 9.13 22.01
N ASN A 281 36.38 8.58 22.81
CA ASN A 281 36.65 7.14 22.79
C ASN A 281 35.45 6.36 23.37
N ASP A 282 34.41 6.15 22.56
CA ASP A 282 33.17 5.46 22.91
C ASP A 282 33.14 4.04 22.34
N ASP A 283 33.14 3.06 23.24
CA ASP A 283 33.16 1.64 22.88
C ASP A 283 31.95 1.20 22.05
N LYS A 284 30.77 1.80 22.24
CA LYS A 284 29.56 1.40 21.52
C LYS A 284 29.60 1.90 20.08
N ALA A 285 30.02 3.14 19.86
CA ALA A 285 30.27 3.72 18.55
C ALA A 285 31.32 2.90 17.78
N LEU A 286 32.41 2.50 18.46
CA LEU A 286 33.43 1.63 17.88
C LEU A 286 32.88 0.27 17.46
N ARG A 287 32.12 -0.40 18.33
CA ARG A 287 31.48 -1.71 18.02
C ARG A 287 30.51 -1.59 16.84
N TYR A 288 29.73 -0.51 16.79
CA TYR A 288 28.85 -0.24 15.66
C TYR A 288 29.62 -0.15 14.35
N LEU A 289 30.66 0.71 14.27
CA LEU A 289 31.42 0.88 13.03
C LEU A 289 32.14 -0.42 12.62
N TYR A 290 32.70 -1.18 13.56
CA TYR A 290 33.22 -2.52 13.25
C TYR A 290 32.16 -3.43 12.65
N SER A 291 30.94 -3.45 13.20
CA SER A 291 29.86 -4.29 12.68
C SER A 291 29.46 -3.91 11.25
N VAL A 292 29.42 -2.61 10.94
CA VAL A 292 29.08 -2.10 9.61
C VAL A 292 30.20 -2.41 8.62
N VAL A 293 31.45 -2.05 8.95
CA VAL A 293 32.61 -2.31 8.08
C VAL A 293 32.80 -3.80 7.85
N TYR A 294 32.59 -4.65 8.86
CA TYR A 294 32.66 -6.10 8.73
C TYR A 294 31.57 -6.64 7.80
N LYS A 295 30.33 -6.13 7.90
CA LYS A 295 29.21 -6.57 7.04
C LYS A 295 29.41 -6.19 5.58
N PHE A 296 29.93 -4.99 5.32
CA PHE A 296 30.03 -4.43 3.96
C PHE A 296 31.46 -4.47 3.36
N GLY A 297 32.44 -5.03 4.06
CA GLY A 297 33.82 -5.13 3.55
C GLY A 297 34.50 -3.77 3.27
N GLY A 298 34.07 -2.71 3.94
CA GLY A 298 34.52 -1.33 3.70
C GLY A 298 33.57 -0.46 2.87
N GLU A 299 32.56 -1.05 2.22
CA GLU A 299 31.53 -0.37 1.42
C GLU A 299 30.39 0.18 2.28
N VAL A 300 30.72 1.06 3.22
CA VAL A 300 29.78 1.57 4.22
C VAL A 300 28.67 2.41 3.57
N PRO A 301 27.37 2.15 3.89
CA PRO A 301 26.26 2.94 3.36
C PRO A 301 26.02 4.24 4.16
N THR A 302 25.12 5.10 3.70
CA THR A 302 24.75 6.35 4.39
C THR A 302 24.04 6.12 5.73
N VAL A 303 23.29 5.02 5.83
CA VAL A 303 22.49 4.67 7.01
C VAL A 303 22.42 3.16 7.17
N TYR A 304 22.60 2.65 8.40
CA TYR A 304 22.45 1.24 8.71
C TYR A 304 22.19 0.98 10.21
N PRO A 305 21.30 0.05 10.61
CA PRO A 305 20.37 -0.69 9.76
C PRO A 305 19.28 0.20 9.16
N LEU A 306 18.72 -0.26 8.04
CA LEU A 306 17.53 0.30 7.39
C LEU A 306 16.67 -0.85 6.80
N ASP A 307 16.92 -2.08 7.25
CA ASP A 307 16.34 -3.28 6.64
C ASP A 307 14.82 -3.27 6.77
N VAL A 308 14.27 -2.91 7.93
CA VAL A 308 12.81 -2.89 8.15
C VAL A 308 12.12 -1.85 7.26
N TYR A 309 12.63 -0.61 7.20
CA TYR A 309 12.10 0.43 6.33
C TYR A 309 12.12 -0.02 4.87
N SER A 310 13.26 -0.52 4.38
CA SER A 310 13.40 -0.96 2.98
C SER A 310 12.45 -2.11 2.65
N GLN A 311 12.30 -3.08 3.56
CA GLN A 311 11.36 -4.19 3.37
C GLN A 311 9.91 -3.70 3.34
N LEU A 312 9.48 -2.84 4.28
CA LEU A 312 8.13 -2.29 4.33
C LEU A 312 7.83 -1.39 3.12
N SER A 313 8.78 -0.57 2.68
CA SER A 313 8.67 0.22 1.47
C SER A 313 8.50 -0.65 0.24
N MET A 314 9.24 -1.75 0.14
CA MET A 314 9.09 -2.71 -0.95
C MET A 314 7.71 -3.39 -0.93
N VAL A 315 7.22 -3.79 0.25
CA VAL A 315 5.85 -4.34 0.41
C VAL A 315 4.81 -3.32 -0.05
N ASP A 316 4.91 -2.06 0.38
CA ASP A 316 4.00 -0.99 -0.02
C ASP A 316 4.02 -0.76 -1.53
N THR A 317 5.21 -0.73 -2.12
CA THR A 317 5.41 -0.65 -3.58
C THR A 317 4.72 -1.79 -4.31
N LEU A 318 4.94 -3.05 -3.90
CA LEU A 318 4.35 -4.23 -4.53
C LEU A 318 2.81 -4.20 -4.51
N VAL A 319 2.24 -3.71 -3.41
CA VAL A 319 0.78 -3.50 -3.27
C VAL A 319 0.32 -2.40 -4.22
N ASN A 320 0.96 -1.23 -4.19
CA ASN A 320 0.54 -0.06 -4.97
C ASN A 320 0.61 -0.30 -6.49
N ILE A 321 1.56 -1.10 -6.98
CA ILE A 321 1.68 -1.43 -8.42
C ILE A 321 0.94 -2.73 -8.80
N GLY A 322 0.25 -3.37 -7.87
CA GLY A 322 -0.67 -4.49 -8.15
C GLY A 322 -0.05 -5.87 -8.33
N ILE A 323 1.21 -6.09 -7.92
CA ILE A 323 1.93 -7.37 -8.11
C ILE A 323 2.21 -8.14 -6.80
N SER A 324 1.73 -7.64 -5.66
CA SER A 324 1.93 -8.23 -4.33
C SER A 324 1.54 -9.72 -4.22
N ARG A 325 0.54 -10.17 -4.98
CA ARG A 325 0.08 -11.57 -4.98
C ARG A 325 1.14 -12.58 -5.43
N HIS A 326 2.14 -12.15 -6.20
CA HIS A 326 3.27 -13.01 -6.61
C HIS A 326 4.30 -13.23 -5.48
N PHE A 327 4.15 -12.50 -4.36
CA PHE A 327 5.09 -12.44 -3.23
C PHE A 327 4.40 -12.62 -1.88
N SER A 328 3.21 -13.22 -1.82
CA SER A 328 2.40 -13.28 -0.57
C SER A 328 3.13 -13.96 0.60
N SER A 329 3.94 -14.99 0.34
CA SER A 329 4.75 -15.64 1.39
C SER A 329 5.88 -14.74 1.89
N ASP A 330 6.53 -14.02 1.00
CA ASP A 330 7.63 -13.10 1.31
C ASP A 330 7.11 -11.92 2.14
N ILE A 331 5.99 -11.33 1.70
CA ILE A 331 5.27 -10.26 2.41
C ILE A 331 4.90 -10.72 3.82
N LYS A 332 4.31 -11.92 3.96
CA LYS A 332 3.96 -12.44 5.29
C LYS A 332 5.17 -12.57 6.20
N CYS A 333 6.29 -13.10 5.70
CA CYS A 333 7.53 -13.22 6.48
C CYS A 333 8.06 -11.85 6.96
N ILE A 334 8.03 -10.85 6.09
CA ILE A 334 8.43 -9.47 6.43
C ILE A 334 7.51 -8.88 7.50
N LEU A 335 6.20 -9.06 7.38
CA LEU A 335 5.23 -8.53 8.33
C LEU A 335 5.31 -9.26 9.68
N ASP A 336 5.52 -10.58 9.70
CA ASP A 336 5.75 -11.36 10.93
C ASP A 336 6.99 -10.86 11.69
N LYS A 337 8.09 -10.61 10.98
CA LYS A 337 9.31 -10.05 11.57
C LYS A 337 9.07 -8.63 12.09
N THR A 338 8.44 -7.77 11.29
CA THR A 338 8.10 -6.40 11.68
C THR A 338 7.19 -6.39 12.92
N TYR A 339 6.21 -7.30 12.98
CA TYR A 339 5.32 -7.42 14.13
C TYR A 339 6.08 -7.80 15.40
N SER A 340 7.02 -8.74 15.32
CA SER A 340 7.89 -9.09 16.45
C SER A 340 8.67 -7.88 16.97
N LEU A 341 9.19 -7.02 16.08
CA LEU A 341 9.90 -5.79 16.47
C LEU A 341 8.95 -4.75 17.07
N TRP A 342 7.75 -4.60 16.47
CA TRP A 342 6.69 -3.73 16.98
C TRP A 342 6.28 -4.10 18.40
N SER A 343 5.97 -5.38 18.65
CA SER A 343 5.58 -5.88 19.98
C SER A 343 6.66 -5.68 21.04
N GLN A 344 7.93 -5.67 20.63
CA GLN A 344 9.08 -5.43 21.52
C GLN A 344 9.39 -3.94 21.71
N ARG A 345 8.67 -3.05 21.01
CA ARG A 345 8.96 -1.61 20.92
C ARG A 345 10.42 -1.35 20.54
N ASP A 346 10.89 -2.09 19.53
CA ASP A 346 12.26 -1.97 19.06
C ASP A 346 12.53 -0.56 18.49
N GLU A 347 13.73 -0.04 18.75
CA GLU A 347 14.12 1.31 18.34
C GLU A 347 14.22 1.46 16.83
N GLU A 348 14.51 0.39 16.09
CA GLU A 348 14.55 0.41 14.62
C GLU A 348 13.18 0.75 14.01
N VAL A 349 12.10 0.35 14.68
CA VAL A 349 10.72 0.62 14.24
C VAL A 349 10.18 1.90 14.88
N MET A 350 10.39 2.08 16.19
CA MET A 350 9.71 3.14 16.96
C MET A 350 10.37 4.52 16.86
N LEU A 351 11.68 4.59 16.60
CA LEU A 351 12.39 5.90 16.54
C LEU A 351 12.52 6.45 15.13
N ASP A 352 12.24 5.66 14.10
CA ASP A 352 12.18 6.13 12.71
C ASP A 352 10.71 6.37 12.33
N LEU A 353 10.32 7.64 12.26
CA LEU A 353 8.92 8.04 12.05
C LEU A 353 8.27 7.43 10.79
N PRO A 354 8.91 7.45 9.60
CA PRO A 354 8.30 6.84 8.43
C PRO A 354 8.18 5.32 8.59
N THR A 355 9.18 4.64 9.16
CA THR A 355 9.09 3.19 9.46
C THR A 355 7.96 2.89 10.43
N CYS A 356 7.82 3.65 11.51
CA CYS A 356 6.77 3.47 12.51
C CYS A 356 5.38 3.58 11.87
N ALA A 357 5.15 4.64 11.08
CA ALA A 357 3.88 4.89 10.40
C ALA A 357 3.56 3.78 9.37
N MET A 358 4.54 3.36 8.58
CA MET A 358 4.38 2.28 7.61
C MET A 358 4.13 0.93 8.29
N ALA A 359 4.89 0.61 9.35
CA ALA A 359 4.72 -0.61 10.12
C ALA A 359 3.30 -0.69 10.69
N PHE A 360 2.83 0.36 11.38
CA PHE A 360 1.47 0.43 11.89
C PHE A 360 0.43 0.16 10.80
N ARG A 361 0.52 0.89 9.68
CA ARG A 361 -0.43 0.79 8.57
C ARG A 361 -0.44 -0.61 7.95
N LEU A 362 0.72 -1.14 7.60
CA LEU A 362 0.85 -2.42 6.90
C LEU A 362 0.53 -3.60 7.81
N LEU A 363 0.94 -3.57 9.08
CA LEU A 363 0.57 -4.57 10.07
C LEU A 363 -0.95 -4.58 10.27
N ARG A 364 -1.56 -3.42 10.51
CA ARG A 364 -3.01 -3.31 10.70
C ARG A 364 -3.79 -3.79 9.50
N MET A 365 -3.43 -3.36 8.30
CA MET A 365 -4.12 -3.78 7.07
C MET A 365 -3.95 -5.27 6.76
N ASN A 366 -2.98 -5.94 7.38
CA ASN A 366 -2.77 -7.39 7.21
C ASN A 366 -3.30 -8.24 8.37
N GLY A 367 -3.87 -7.61 9.39
CA GLY A 367 -4.58 -8.28 10.48
C GLY A 367 -3.82 -8.48 11.78
N TYR A 368 -2.62 -7.91 11.87
CA TYR A 368 -1.85 -7.93 13.11
C TYR A 368 -2.46 -7.00 14.15
N ASP A 369 -2.43 -7.43 15.41
CA ASP A 369 -2.96 -6.66 16.54
C ASP A 369 -2.00 -5.52 16.93
N VAL A 370 -2.26 -4.34 16.37
CA VAL A 370 -1.51 -3.09 16.63
C VAL A 370 -2.45 -1.97 17.10
N SER A 371 -2.10 -1.35 18.23
CA SER A 371 -2.89 -0.27 18.83
C SER A 371 -2.49 1.10 18.27
N SER A 372 -3.46 1.98 18.05
CA SER A 372 -3.18 3.39 17.73
C SER A 372 -2.47 4.11 18.89
N ASP A 373 -2.56 3.59 20.12
CA ASP A 373 -1.91 4.16 21.30
C ASP A 373 -0.39 4.11 21.21
N ASP A 374 0.17 3.16 20.46
CA ASP A 374 1.62 3.11 20.23
C ASP A 374 2.12 4.33 19.40
N LEU A 375 1.22 5.02 18.69
CA LEU A 375 1.50 6.28 17.99
C LEU A 375 1.32 7.53 18.85
N SER A 376 1.12 7.40 20.17
CA SER A 376 0.92 8.56 21.05
C SER A 376 2.08 9.57 21.02
N HIS A 377 3.30 9.09 20.76
CA HIS A 377 4.51 9.90 20.68
C HIS A 377 4.55 10.85 19.46
N VAL A 378 3.64 10.68 18.49
CA VAL A 378 3.47 11.52 17.29
C VAL A 378 2.07 12.13 17.19
N ALA A 379 1.28 12.09 18.27
CA ALA A 379 -0.12 12.51 18.24
C ALA A 379 -0.29 14.01 17.93
N GLU A 380 0.69 14.85 18.30
CA GLU A 380 0.61 16.31 18.19
C GLU A 380 1.60 16.85 17.15
N ALA A 381 1.20 17.86 16.37
CA ALA A 381 2.09 18.49 15.37
C ALA A 381 3.41 18.99 15.97
N SER A 382 3.37 19.51 17.20
CA SER A 382 4.56 19.98 17.92
C SER A 382 5.58 18.87 18.16
N THR A 383 5.14 17.62 18.36
CA THR A 383 6.05 16.47 18.50
C THR A 383 6.76 16.15 17.18
N PHE A 384 6.03 16.24 16.06
CA PHE A 384 6.62 16.11 14.73
C PHE A 384 7.62 17.25 14.45
N HIS A 385 7.26 18.52 14.66
CA HIS A 385 8.18 19.64 14.46
C HIS A 385 9.42 19.60 15.36
N ASN A 386 9.30 19.00 16.54
CA ASN A 386 10.41 18.76 17.46
C ASN A 386 11.22 17.49 17.14
N SER A 387 10.92 16.74 16.07
CA SER A 387 11.72 15.60 15.60
C SER A 387 12.77 16.04 14.57
N LEU A 388 13.71 15.13 14.24
CA LEU A 388 14.67 15.36 13.15
C LEU A 388 13.94 15.53 11.81
N GLU A 389 12.96 14.67 11.53
CA GLU A 389 12.19 14.65 10.29
C GLU A 389 11.36 15.92 10.12
N GLY A 390 10.68 16.37 11.18
CA GLY A 390 9.92 17.63 11.13
C GLY A 390 10.81 18.86 11.03
N TYR A 391 11.99 18.85 11.65
CA TYR A 391 12.97 19.92 11.48
C TYR A 391 13.53 20.01 10.06
N LEU A 392 13.71 18.85 9.42
CA LEU A 392 14.13 18.73 8.01
C LEU A 392 12.99 19.03 7.02
N ASP A 393 11.79 19.27 7.52
CA ASP A 393 10.56 19.44 6.75
C ASP A 393 10.29 18.23 5.81
N ASP A 394 10.51 17.02 6.32
CA ASP A 394 10.41 15.79 5.51
C ASP A 394 8.97 15.45 5.13
N THR A 395 8.64 15.74 3.87
CA THR A 395 7.33 15.47 3.28
C THR A 395 6.98 13.99 3.26
N LYS A 396 7.97 13.08 3.14
CA LYS A 396 7.70 11.64 3.08
C LYS A 396 7.22 11.11 4.43
N SER A 397 7.90 11.46 5.52
CA SER A 397 7.47 11.12 6.88
C SER A 397 6.06 11.67 7.18
N LEU A 398 5.80 12.92 6.79
CA LEU A 398 4.49 13.54 6.95
C LEU A 398 3.39 12.79 6.18
N LEU A 399 3.67 12.38 4.95
CA LEU A 399 2.75 11.62 4.11
C LEU A 399 2.47 10.23 4.69
N GLU A 400 3.47 9.51 5.19
CA GLU A 400 3.26 8.18 5.78
C GLU A 400 2.46 8.26 7.09
N LEU A 401 2.66 9.29 7.93
CA LEU A 401 1.81 9.56 9.09
C LEU A 401 0.36 9.84 8.69
N TYR A 402 0.16 10.64 7.65
CA TYR A 402 -1.18 10.88 7.11
C TYR A 402 -1.85 9.58 6.63
N LYS A 403 -1.14 8.75 5.85
CA LYS A 403 -1.66 7.45 5.39
C LYS A 403 -1.98 6.52 6.55
N ALA A 404 -1.11 6.43 7.56
CA ALA A 404 -1.32 5.64 8.76
C ALA A 404 -2.58 6.08 9.53
N SER A 405 -2.83 7.39 9.62
CA SER A 405 -4.03 7.92 10.29
C SER A 405 -5.35 7.50 9.62
N LYS A 406 -5.32 7.13 8.35
CA LYS A 406 -6.52 6.77 7.59
C LYS A 406 -7.01 5.35 7.89
N VAL A 407 -6.16 4.44 8.36
CA VAL A 407 -6.54 3.06 8.70
C VAL A 407 -7.18 2.94 10.09
N SER A 408 -8.05 3.89 10.42
CA SER A 408 -8.82 3.87 11.67
C SER A 408 -9.95 2.84 11.60
N LEU A 409 -10.10 2.08 12.68
CA LEU A 409 -11.08 0.97 12.82
C LEU A 409 -12.28 1.33 13.68
N SER A 410 -12.26 2.47 14.39
CA SER A 410 -13.40 2.94 15.18
C SER A 410 -13.35 4.45 15.42
N GLU A 411 -14.41 5.03 15.98
CA GLU A 411 -14.43 6.43 16.44
C GLU A 411 -13.61 6.64 17.72
N ASN A 412 -13.29 5.56 18.46
CA ASN A 412 -12.57 5.58 19.72
C ASN A 412 -11.04 5.60 19.55
N GLU A 413 -10.53 6.06 18.40
CA GLU A 413 -9.09 6.21 18.12
C GLU A 413 -8.70 7.69 17.95
N PRO A 414 -8.77 8.51 19.02
CA PRO A 414 -8.55 9.96 18.93
C PRO A 414 -7.13 10.33 18.48
N ILE A 415 -6.15 9.45 18.70
CA ILE A 415 -4.76 9.66 18.25
C ILE A 415 -4.71 9.73 16.73
N LEU A 416 -5.38 8.80 16.02
CA LEU A 416 -5.40 8.82 14.56
C LEU A 416 -6.15 10.04 14.03
N GLU A 417 -7.22 10.47 14.70
CA GLU A 417 -7.93 11.70 14.33
C GLU A 417 -7.03 12.95 14.41
N LYS A 418 -6.29 13.09 15.51
CA LYS A 418 -5.33 14.17 15.68
C LYS A 418 -4.26 14.14 14.59
N ILE A 419 -3.62 12.98 14.39
CA ILE A 419 -2.60 12.79 13.34
C ILE A 419 -3.16 13.18 11.98
N ARG A 420 -4.35 12.70 11.63
CA ARG A 420 -5.02 13.00 10.35
C ARG A 420 -5.23 14.49 10.15
N SER A 421 -5.70 15.19 11.19
CA SER A 421 -6.02 16.61 11.15
C SER A 421 -4.78 17.46 10.92
N TRP A 422 -3.74 17.32 11.75
CA TRP A 422 -2.56 18.15 11.64
C TRP A 422 -1.70 17.79 10.42
N SER A 423 -1.50 16.50 10.14
CA SER A 423 -0.68 16.08 9.00
C SER A 423 -1.33 16.45 7.68
N GLY A 424 -2.66 16.27 7.56
CA GLY A 424 -3.41 16.68 6.39
C GLY A 424 -3.38 18.20 6.14
N SER A 425 -3.36 19.00 7.20
CA SER A 425 -3.26 20.47 7.11
C SER A 425 -1.88 20.90 6.60
N LEU A 426 -0.80 20.35 7.15
CA LEU A 426 0.57 20.63 6.70
C LEU A 426 0.82 20.15 5.26
N LEU A 427 0.27 19.00 4.87
CA LEU A 427 0.37 18.52 3.48
C LEU A 427 -0.34 19.46 2.50
N LYS A 428 -1.50 20.00 2.87
CA LYS A 428 -2.21 21.00 2.04
C LYS A 428 -1.41 22.30 1.94
N GLU A 429 -0.78 22.75 3.01
CA GLU A 429 0.10 23.92 3.00
C GLU A 429 1.28 23.72 2.04
N LYS A 430 1.93 22.54 2.09
CA LYS A 430 3.02 22.19 1.16
C LYS A 430 2.59 22.21 -0.30
N LEU A 431 1.35 21.80 -0.62
CA LEU A 431 0.82 21.87 -1.99
C LEU A 431 0.61 23.32 -2.47
N CYS A 432 0.35 24.26 -1.56
CA CYS A 432 0.21 25.67 -1.88
C CYS A 432 1.56 26.38 -2.11
N SER A 433 2.68 25.79 -1.68
CA SER A 433 4.03 26.37 -1.83
C SER A 433 4.57 26.17 -3.25
N ASP A 434 5.07 27.25 -3.87
CA ASP A 434 5.66 27.21 -5.21
C ASP A 434 7.01 26.46 -5.26
N ALA A 435 7.73 26.36 -4.14
CA ALA A 435 9.09 25.83 -4.08
C ALA A 435 9.23 24.33 -4.42
N LEU A 436 8.12 23.57 -4.41
CA LEU A 436 8.12 22.12 -4.60
C LEU A 436 7.23 21.66 -5.77
N ARG A 437 6.63 22.60 -6.52
CA ARG A 437 5.70 22.29 -7.63
C ARG A 437 6.37 21.39 -8.67
N GLY A 438 5.68 20.30 -9.01
CA GLY A 438 6.11 19.36 -10.05
C GLY A 438 7.02 18.23 -9.58
N THR A 439 7.45 18.22 -8.31
CA THR A 439 8.16 17.07 -7.72
C THR A 439 7.24 15.84 -7.62
N GLN A 440 7.80 14.65 -7.74
CA GLN A 440 7.04 13.41 -7.66
C GLN A 440 6.35 13.24 -6.30
N ILE A 441 7.05 13.54 -5.20
CA ILE A 441 6.48 13.44 -3.85
C ILE A 441 5.24 14.33 -3.69
N LEU A 442 5.19 15.52 -4.30
CA LEU A 442 3.98 16.35 -4.27
C LEU A 442 2.82 15.74 -5.06
N ARG A 443 3.08 15.02 -6.15
CA ARG A 443 2.03 14.29 -6.87
C ARG A 443 1.45 13.18 -6.00
N GLU A 444 2.29 12.45 -5.27
CA GLU A 444 1.83 11.46 -4.28
C GLU A 444 1.02 12.11 -3.16
N VAL A 445 1.44 13.28 -2.66
CA VAL A 445 0.69 14.03 -1.65
C VAL A 445 -0.67 14.49 -2.17
N GLU A 446 -0.70 15.07 -3.37
CA GLU A 446 -1.94 15.49 -4.03
C GLU A 446 -2.88 14.28 -4.22
N TYR A 447 -2.35 13.16 -4.70
CA TYR A 447 -3.10 11.93 -4.88
C TYR A 447 -3.67 11.41 -3.57
N ALA A 448 -2.85 11.28 -2.51
CA ALA A 448 -3.29 10.76 -1.21
C ALA A 448 -4.30 11.67 -0.49
N LEU A 449 -4.19 12.99 -0.65
CA LEU A 449 -5.15 13.95 -0.10
C LEU A 449 -6.48 13.93 -0.85
N LYS A 450 -6.44 13.72 -2.18
CA LYS A 450 -7.62 13.69 -3.04
C LYS A 450 -8.35 12.35 -2.98
N PHE A 451 -7.61 11.26 -2.91
CA PHE A 451 -8.12 9.88 -2.94
C PHE A 451 -7.67 9.11 -1.69
N PRO A 452 -8.51 9.09 -0.62
CA PRO A 452 -8.28 8.19 0.50
C PRO A 452 -8.16 6.73 0.03
N PHE A 453 -7.42 5.88 0.75
CA PHE A 453 -7.20 4.47 0.37
C PHE A 453 -8.49 3.64 0.22
N TYR A 454 -9.60 4.09 0.81
CA TYR A 454 -10.92 3.48 0.69
C TYR A 454 -11.77 4.04 -0.48
N ALA A 455 -11.20 4.92 -1.29
CA ALA A 455 -11.86 5.66 -2.37
C ALA A 455 -11.10 5.50 -3.70
N THR A 456 -10.61 4.29 -3.98
CA THR A 456 -9.85 3.96 -5.20
C THR A 456 -10.45 2.77 -5.93
N LEU A 457 -10.32 2.74 -7.27
CA LEU A 457 -10.54 1.53 -8.08
C LEU A 457 -9.19 0.86 -8.29
N GLU A 458 -9.02 -0.37 -7.79
CA GLU A 458 -7.70 -1.03 -7.78
C GLU A 458 -6.99 -1.03 -9.13
N PRO A 459 -7.64 -1.36 -10.27
CA PRO A 459 -6.93 -1.35 -11.55
C PRO A 459 -6.46 0.05 -11.97
N LEU A 460 -7.22 1.11 -11.67
CA LEU A 460 -6.80 2.49 -11.97
C LEU A 460 -5.70 2.98 -11.04
N ASP A 461 -5.77 2.59 -9.76
CA ASP A 461 -4.76 2.91 -8.77
C ASP A 461 -3.44 2.24 -9.14
N HIS A 462 -3.45 0.95 -9.48
CA HIS A 462 -2.29 0.24 -10.01
C HIS A 462 -1.74 0.90 -11.27
N LYS A 463 -2.62 1.24 -12.24
CA LYS A 463 -2.23 1.95 -13.46
C LYS A 463 -1.53 3.27 -13.13
N TRP A 464 -2.13 4.09 -12.27
CA TRP A 464 -1.57 5.38 -11.88
C TRP A 464 -0.20 5.21 -11.22
N ASN A 465 -0.07 4.28 -10.27
CA ASN A 465 1.17 4.00 -9.56
C ASN A 465 2.26 3.45 -10.51
N ILE A 466 1.92 2.65 -11.52
CA ILE A 466 2.89 2.18 -12.53
C ILE A 466 3.35 3.34 -13.43
N GLU A 467 2.42 4.16 -13.94
CA GLU A 467 2.74 5.29 -14.84
C GLU A 467 3.50 6.44 -14.14
N HIS A 468 3.30 6.56 -12.84
CA HIS A 468 3.95 7.55 -11.98
C HIS A 468 5.01 6.93 -11.08
N PHE A 469 5.37 5.66 -11.29
CA PHE A 469 6.42 5.03 -10.52
C PHE A 469 7.71 5.81 -10.70
N ASP A 470 8.30 6.23 -9.60
CA ASP A 470 9.58 6.91 -9.63
C ASP A 470 10.60 6.07 -8.88
N ALA A 471 11.47 5.45 -9.67
CA ALA A 471 12.63 4.71 -9.20
C ALA A 471 13.63 5.59 -8.41
N ARG A 472 13.40 6.90 -8.35
CA ARG A 472 14.28 7.92 -7.76
C ARG A 472 13.69 8.60 -6.52
N VAL A 473 12.59 8.10 -5.92
CA VAL A 473 12.10 8.68 -4.66
C VAL A 473 13.06 8.31 -3.52
N TYR A 474 14.00 9.21 -3.26
CA TYR A 474 14.98 9.10 -2.18
C TYR A 474 14.36 9.57 -0.87
N GLN A 475 14.68 8.86 0.22
CA GLN A 475 14.68 9.51 1.53
C GLN A 475 15.74 10.61 1.48
N LYS A 476 15.40 11.83 1.91
CA LYS A 476 16.37 12.92 1.98
C LYS A 476 17.41 12.53 3.04
N LEU A 477 18.65 12.27 2.61
CA LEU A 477 19.77 11.86 3.46
C LEU A 477 20.97 12.77 3.19
N LYS A 478 22.10 12.53 3.87
CA LYS A 478 23.36 13.27 3.63
C LYS A 478 23.96 13.01 2.25
N THR A 479 23.70 11.83 1.69
CA THR A 479 24.05 11.42 0.32
C THR A 479 22.91 10.57 -0.26
N LYS A 480 22.83 10.49 -1.60
CA LYS A 480 21.83 9.66 -2.28
C LYS A 480 22.12 8.16 -2.04
N ASN A 481 21.07 7.37 -1.81
CA ASN A 481 21.13 5.90 -1.75
C ASN A 481 20.23 5.33 -2.88
N LEU A 482 20.75 4.41 -3.71
CA LEU A 482 20.16 4.02 -4.99
C LEU A 482 20.11 2.49 -5.20
N PRO A 483 18.97 1.83 -4.90
CA PRO A 483 18.74 0.45 -5.33
C PRO A 483 18.19 0.41 -6.77
N TRP A 484 19.03 0.65 -7.79
CA TRP A 484 18.59 0.83 -9.18
C TRP A 484 17.99 -0.43 -9.82
N HIS A 485 18.63 -1.59 -9.68
CA HIS A 485 18.29 -2.79 -10.49
C HIS A 485 16.92 -3.38 -10.17
N VAL A 486 16.41 -3.20 -8.96
CA VAL A 486 15.13 -3.77 -8.52
C VAL A 486 13.96 -3.00 -9.12
N ASN A 487 14.13 -1.70 -9.35
CA ASN A 487 13.08 -0.83 -9.87
C ASN A 487 12.69 -1.16 -11.32
N GLU A 488 13.67 -1.54 -12.16
CA GLU A 488 13.42 -1.99 -13.53
C GLU A 488 12.63 -3.31 -13.55
N ASP A 489 13.00 -4.26 -12.70
CA ASP A 489 12.32 -5.55 -12.59
C ASP A 489 10.87 -5.39 -12.08
N LEU A 490 10.65 -4.53 -11.08
CA LEU A 490 9.32 -4.22 -10.55
C LEU A 490 8.42 -3.64 -11.65
N LEU A 491 8.91 -2.63 -12.37
CA LEU A 491 8.15 -1.97 -13.43
C LEU A 491 7.84 -2.92 -14.60
N ALA A 492 8.82 -3.71 -15.03
CA ALA A 492 8.63 -4.67 -16.10
C ALA A 492 7.57 -5.71 -15.72
N LEU A 493 7.68 -6.30 -14.52
CA LEU A 493 6.71 -7.29 -14.04
C LEU A 493 5.31 -6.67 -13.88
N ALA A 494 5.21 -5.45 -13.33
CA ALA A 494 3.93 -4.75 -13.18
C ALA A 494 3.29 -4.40 -14.53
N ALA A 495 4.08 -3.96 -15.52
CA ALA A 495 3.58 -3.66 -16.84
C ALA A 495 3.09 -4.91 -17.60
N GLU A 496 3.83 -6.02 -17.49
CA GLU A 496 3.42 -7.32 -18.02
C GLU A 496 2.11 -7.81 -17.37
N ASP A 497 2.03 -7.75 -16.05
CA ASP A 497 0.88 -8.20 -15.27
C ASP A 497 -0.38 -7.35 -15.56
N PHE A 498 -0.24 -6.03 -15.59
CA PHE A 498 -1.33 -5.11 -15.95
C PHE A 498 -1.84 -5.37 -17.37
N SER A 499 -0.93 -5.55 -18.34
CA SER A 499 -1.31 -5.81 -19.74
C SER A 499 -2.08 -7.13 -19.87
N PHE A 500 -1.69 -8.14 -19.09
CA PHE A 500 -2.39 -9.43 -19.05
C PHE A 500 -3.80 -9.30 -18.43
N CYS A 501 -3.92 -8.59 -17.30
CA CYS A 501 -5.23 -8.27 -16.70
C CYS A 501 -6.12 -7.53 -17.70
N GLN A 502 -5.60 -6.49 -18.37
CA GLN A 502 -6.35 -5.72 -19.34
C GLN A 502 -6.83 -6.56 -20.54
N SER A 503 -5.97 -7.43 -21.09
CA SER A 503 -6.36 -8.33 -22.18
C SER A 503 -7.44 -9.32 -21.73
N THR A 504 -7.32 -9.84 -20.50
CA THR A 504 -8.36 -10.69 -19.90
C THR A 504 -9.67 -9.94 -19.80
N TYR A 505 -9.65 -8.68 -19.37
CA TYR A 505 -10.86 -7.87 -19.25
C TYR A 505 -11.56 -7.61 -20.58
N GLN A 506 -10.79 -7.35 -21.64
CA GLN A 506 -11.32 -7.15 -22.99
C GLN A 506 -12.04 -8.41 -23.50
N ASN A 507 -11.48 -9.60 -23.24
CA ASN A 507 -12.11 -10.87 -23.60
C ASN A 507 -13.39 -11.13 -22.80
N GLU A 508 -13.38 -10.84 -21.50
CA GLU A 508 -14.54 -10.99 -20.62
C GLU A 508 -15.72 -10.12 -21.05
N ILE A 509 -15.46 -8.87 -21.47
CA ILE A 509 -16.52 -7.98 -21.98
C ILE A 509 -17.13 -8.53 -23.26
N GLN A 510 -16.34 -9.03 -24.21
CA GLN A 510 -16.88 -9.64 -25.44
C GLN A 510 -17.77 -10.85 -25.12
N HIS A 511 -17.39 -11.63 -24.10
CA HIS A 511 -18.22 -12.74 -23.61
C HIS A 511 -19.53 -12.23 -22.99
N LEU A 512 -19.50 -11.16 -22.21
CA LEU A 512 -20.69 -10.54 -21.62
C LEU A 512 -21.62 -9.95 -22.68
N GLU A 513 -21.10 -9.25 -23.69
CA GLU A 513 -21.91 -8.72 -24.79
C GLU A 513 -22.59 -9.85 -25.60
N SER A 514 -21.91 -10.99 -25.76
CA SER A 514 -22.50 -12.17 -26.40
C SER A 514 -23.61 -12.76 -25.53
N TRP A 515 -23.37 -12.90 -24.23
CA TRP A 515 -24.35 -13.37 -23.25
C TRP A 515 -25.59 -12.48 -23.17
N GLU A 516 -25.43 -11.15 -23.24
CA GLU A 516 -26.55 -10.19 -23.24
C GLU A 516 -27.49 -10.43 -24.43
N LYS A 517 -26.92 -10.61 -25.63
CA LYS A 517 -27.65 -10.90 -26.88
C LYS A 517 -28.30 -12.27 -26.86
N GLU A 518 -27.60 -13.29 -26.36
CA GLU A 518 -28.13 -14.66 -26.23
C GLU A 518 -29.38 -14.72 -25.34
N ASN A 519 -29.39 -13.91 -24.28
CA ASN A 519 -30.53 -13.78 -23.38
C ASN A 519 -31.55 -12.72 -23.81
N LYS A 520 -31.34 -12.06 -24.96
CA LYS A 520 -32.19 -11.01 -25.54
C LYS A 520 -32.43 -9.83 -24.60
N LEU A 521 -31.49 -9.58 -23.68
CA LEU A 521 -31.60 -8.46 -22.74
C LEU A 521 -31.47 -7.13 -23.47
N ASP A 522 -30.71 -7.09 -24.57
CA ASP A 522 -30.52 -5.93 -25.44
C ASP A 522 -31.80 -5.48 -26.18
N GLN A 523 -32.82 -6.35 -26.23
CA GLN A 523 -34.12 -6.14 -26.86
C GLN A 523 -35.19 -5.62 -25.89
N LEU A 524 -34.92 -5.62 -24.57
CA LEU A 524 -35.85 -5.12 -23.56
C LEU A 524 -35.80 -3.58 -23.52
N GLU A 525 -36.80 -2.93 -24.14
CA GLU A 525 -36.83 -1.47 -24.29
C GLU A 525 -36.90 -0.69 -22.97
N PHE A 526 -37.41 -1.32 -21.90
CA PHE A 526 -37.52 -0.70 -20.58
C PHE A 526 -36.20 -0.69 -19.79
N THR A 527 -35.18 -1.43 -20.23
CA THR A 527 -33.93 -1.58 -19.48
C THR A 527 -32.90 -0.50 -19.80
N ARG A 528 -32.20 -0.03 -18.77
CA ARG A 528 -31.02 0.81 -18.92
C ARG A 528 -29.87 -0.04 -19.45
N LYS A 529 -29.39 0.29 -20.65
CA LYS A 529 -28.22 -0.39 -21.26
C LYS A 529 -26.94 -0.02 -20.54
N ASN A 530 -26.55 -0.83 -19.56
CA ASN A 530 -25.46 -0.51 -18.63
C ASN A 530 -24.56 -1.70 -18.25
N LEU A 531 -24.43 -2.65 -19.18
CA LEU A 531 -23.56 -3.82 -19.04
C LEU A 531 -22.11 -3.41 -18.72
N ILE A 532 -21.67 -2.26 -19.24
CA ILE A 532 -20.28 -1.82 -19.10
C ILE A 532 -19.95 -1.35 -17.67
N ASN A 533 -20.86 -0.64 -16.99
CA ASN A 533 -20.67 -0.30 -15.57
C ASN A 533 -20.82 -1.54 -14.69
N SER A 534 -21.69 -2.48 -15.07
CA SER A 534 -21.80 -3.78 -14.39
C SER A 534 -20.47 -4.53 -14.41
N TYR A 535 -19.81 -4.55 -15.56
CA TYR A 535 -18.49 -5.15 -15.70
C TYR A 535 -17.39 -4.36 -14.99
N LEU A 536 -17.35 -3.03 -15.13
CA LEU A 536 -16.36 -2.19 -14.46
C LEU A 536 -16.42 -2.37 -12.94
N SER A 537 -17.62 -2.44 -12.36
CA SER A 537 -17.82 -2.70 -10.94
C SER A 537 -17.23 -4.06 -10.51
N ALA A 538 -17.50 -5.11 -11.29
CA ALA A 538 -16.95 -6.44 -11.04
C ALA A 538 -15.41 -6.47 -11.17
N ALA A 539 -14.85 -5.85 -12.22
CA ALA A 539 -13.42 -5.82 -12.48
C ALA A 539 -12.64 -4.99 -11.44
N ALA A 540 -13.22 -3.88 -10.98
CA ALA A 540 -12.63 -3.08 -9.91
C ALA A 540 -12.71 -3.75 -8.53
N THR A 541 -13.73 -4.58 -8.29
CA THR A 541 -13.88 -5.33 -7.05
C THR A 541 -13.00 -6.58 -7.03
N ILE A 542 -12.84 -7.26 -8.17
CA ILE A 542 -12.17 -8.56 -8.30
C ILE A 542 -11.10 -8.47 -9.39
N SER A 543 -10.03 -7.72 -9.13
CA SER A 543 -9.03 -7.37 -10.16
C SER A 543 -8.06 -8.48 -10.61
N PRO A 544 -7.61 -9.45 -9.77
CA PRO A 544 -6.61 -10.43 -10.21
C PRO A 544 -7.10 -11.29 -11.39
N TYR A 545 -6.36 -11.35 -12.50
CA TYR A 545 -6.80 -12.04 -13.72
C TYR A 545 -7.24 -13.49 -13.49
N GLU A 546 -6.63 -14.17 -12.51
CA GLU A 546 -6.92 -15.56 -12.12
C GLU A 546 -8.37 -15.78 -11.68
N LEU A 547 -9.05 -14.72 -11.25
CA LEU A 547 -10.43 -14.73 -10.73
C LEU A 547 -11.49 -14.40 -11.81
N SER A 548 -11.22 -14.77 -13.06
CA SER A 548 -12.12 -14.51 -14.20
C SER A 548 -13.52 -15.07 -14.00
N ASP A 549 -13.64 -16.31 -13.52
CA ASP A 549 -14.94 -16.94 -13.26
C ASP A 549 -15.74 -16.14 -12.20
N ALA A 550 -15.06 -15.62 -11.17
CA ALA A 550 -15.68 -14.78 -10.14
C ALA A 550 -16.16 -13.43 -10.69
N ARG A 551 -15.31 -12.76 -11.49
CA ARG A 551 -15.66 -11.49 -12.16
C ARG A 551 -16.84 -11.62 -13.09
N VAL A 552 -16.81 -12.60 -13.99
CA VAL A 552 -17.87 -12.81 -15.00
C VAL A 552 -19.18 -13.17 -14.31
N ALA A 553 -19.15 -14.03 -13.28
CA ALA A 553 -20.33 -14.34 -12.48
C ALA A 553 -20.91 -13.09 -11.81
N CYS A 554 -20.06 -12.28 -11.17
CA CYS A 554 -20.45 -11.02 -10.55
C CYS A 554 -21.07 -10.05 -11.57
N ALA A 555 -20.41 -9.82 -12.71
CA ALA A 555 -20.87 -8.91 -13.76
C ALA A 555 -22.22 -9.32 -14.36
N LYS A 556 -22.43 -10.62 -14.65
CA LYS A 556 -23.71 -11.14 -15.14
C LYS A 556 -24.82 -10.94 -14.12
N SER A 557 -24.55 -11.25 -12.85
CA SER A 557 -25.51 -11.03 -11.77
C SER A 557 -25.86 -9.55 -11.62
N ILE A 558 -24.87 -8.64 -11.64
CA ILE A 558 -25.12 -7.19 -11.54
C ILE A 558 -26.01 -6.73 -12.69
N ALA A 559 -25.69 -7.13 -13.93
CA ALA A 559 -26.51 -6.79 -15.10
C ALA A 559 -27.96 -7.29 -14.95
N LEU A 560 -28.17 -8.53 -14.49
CA LEU A 560 -29.51 -9.07 -14.25
C LEU A 560 -30.24 -8.36 -13.11
N THR A 561 -29.55 -7.92 -12.05
CA THR A 561 -30.19 -7.16 -10.98
C THR A 561 -30.73 -5.83 -11.49
N LEU A 562 -30.02 -5.19 -12.43
CA LEU A 562 -30.51 -3.95 -13.06
C LEU A 562 -31.73 -4.18 -13.95
N VAL A 563 -31.73 -5.29 -14.70
CA VAL A 563 -32.91 -5.67 -15.50
C VAL A 563 -34.11 -5.91 -14.59
N ALA A 564 -33.92 -6.55 -13.44
CA ALA A 564 -34.98 -6.74 -12.46
C ALA A 564 -35.41 -5.41 -11.82
N ASP A 565 -34.48 -4.55 -11.39
CA ASP A 565 -34.77 -3.21 -10.86
C ASP A 565 -35.64 -2.40 -11.82
N ASP A 566 -35.25 -2.31 -13.09
CA ASP A 566 -36.01 -1.60 -14.13
C ASP A 566 -37.37 -2.26 -14.41
N PHE A 567 -37.44 -3.60 -14.36
CA PHE A 567 -38.68 -4.33 -14.53
C PHE A 567 -39.69 -3.97 -13.43
N PHE A 568 -39.27 -3.88 -12.17
CA PHE A 568 -40.15 -3.57 -11.04
C PHE A 568 -40.48 -2.08 -10.91
N ASP A 569 -39.54 -1.19 -11.24
CA ASP A 569 -39.73 0.26 -11.13
C ASP A 569 -40.58 0.84 -12.27
N VAL A 570 -40.37 0.40 -13.53
CA VAL A 570 -41.03 1.01 -14.71
C VAL A 570 -41.54 0.01 -15.75
N GLY A 571 -40.95 -1.18 -15.81
CA GLY A 571 -41.09 -2.08 -16.96
C GLY A 571 -42.27 -3.06 -16.91
N SER A 572 -43.08 -3.08 -15.85
CA SER A 572 -44.11 -4.11 -15.67
C SER A 572 -45.32 -3.70 -14.83
N SER A 573 -46.42 -4.43 -14.97
CA SER A 573 -47.60 -4.32 -14.09
C SER A 573 -47.43 -5.12 -12.78
N LYS A 574 -48.28 -4.88 -11.79
CA LYS A 574 -48.30 -5.65 -10.53
C LYS A 574 -48.46 -7.15 -10.80
N GLU A 575 -49.33 -7.52 -11.72
CA GLU A 575 -49.59 -8.92 -12.08
C GLU A 575 -48.36 -9.58 -12.74
N GLU A 576 -47.63 -8.84 -13.56
CA GLU A 576 -46.37 -9.29 -14.15
C GLU A 576 -45.27 -9.51 -13.09
N GLN A 577 -45.16 -8.59 -12.12
CA GLN A 577 -44.25 -8.69 -10.97
C GLN A 577 -44.55 -9.93 -10.12
N GLU A 578 -45.82 -10.12 -9.74
CA GLU A 578 -46.29 -11.29 -8.98
C GLU A 578 -46.06 -12.60 -9.76
N ASN A 579 -46.25 -12.58 -11.09
CA ASN A 579 -45.99 -13.74 -11.94
C ASN A 579 -44.51 -14.11 -11.97
N LEU A 580 -43.61 -13.13 -12.11
CA LEU A 580 -42.17 -13.35 -12.06
C LEU A 580 -41.73 -13.94 -10.72
N ILE A 581 -42.22 -13.41 -9.60
CA ILE A 581 -41.94 -13.94 -8.26
C ILE A 581 -42.41 -15.40 -8.16
N SER A 582 -43.65 -15.70 -8.57
CA SER A 582 -44.22 -17.06 -8.53
C SER A 582 -43.42 -18.06 -9.37
N LEU A 583 -42.87 -17.63 -10.52
CA LEU A 583 -41.97 -18.44 -11.34
C LEU A 583 -40.66 -18.77 -10.61
N VAL A 584 -40.08 -17.80 -9.91
CA VAL A 584 -38.84 -18.00 -9.13
C VAL A 584 -39.09 -18.83 -7.87
N GLU A 585 -40.19 -18.61 -7.15
CA GLU A 585 -40.61 -19.42 -6.00
C GLU A 585 -40.77 -20.90 -6.36
N LYS A 586 -41.25 -21.17 -7.58
CA LYS A 586 -41.42 -22.51 -8.12
C LYS A 586 -40.28 -22.88 -9.06
N TRP A 587 -39.04 -22.51 -8.76
CA TRP A 587 -37.86 -22.70 -9.62
C TRP A 587 -37.80 -24.07 -10.32
N ASP A 588 -37.89 -25.18 -9.57
CA ASP A 588 -37.81 -26.55 -10.13
C ASP A 588 -39.11 -27.00 -10.83
N GLN A 589 -40.18 -26.23 -10.70
CA GLN A 589 -41.53 -26.54 -11.18
C GLN A 589 -42.12 -25.38 -12.01
N TYR A 590 -41.28 -24.50 -12.56
CA TYR A 590 -41.72 -23.28 -13.22
C TYR A 590 -42.64 -23.56 -14.41
N HIS A 591 -42.48 -24.72 -15.07
CA HIS A 591 -43.34 -25.21 -16.15
C HIS A 591 -44.82 -25.38 -15.75
N LYS A 592 -45.15 -25.36 -14.45
CA LYS A 592 -46.53 -25.40 -13.93
C LYS A 592 -47.13 -24.00 -13.76
N VAL A 593 -46.39 -22.95 -14.09
CA VAL A 593 -46.81 -21.55 -14.01
C VAL A 593 -46.83 -21.00 -15.42
N GLU A 594 -47.94 -20.41 -15.83
CA GLU A 594 -48.05 -19.73 -17.12
C GLU A 594 -47.36 -18.36 -17.06
N PHE A 595 -46.67 -17.99 -18.13
CA PHE A 595 -46.07 -16.67 -18.27
C PHE A 595 -47.16 -15.63 -18.55
N TYR A 596 -47.20 -14.56 -17.77
CA TYR A 596 -48.18 -13.49 -17.95
C TYR A 596 -47.92 -12.68 -19.23
N SER A 597 -46.66 -12.49 -19.61
CA SER A 597 -46.26 -11.79 -20.84
C SER A 597 -44.94 -12.32 -21.41
N GLU A 598 -44.63 -11.93 -22.64
CA GLU A 598 -43.32 -12.24 -23.25
C GLU A 598 -42.18 -11.50 -22.53
N ASN A 599 -42.43 -10.34 -21.91
CA ASN A 599 -41.44 -9.64 -21.10
C ASN A 599 -41.09 -10.44 -19.83
N VAL A 600 -42.09 -10.91 -19.08
CA VAL A 600 -41.88 -11.78 -17.90
C VAL A 600 -41.10 -13.03 -18.29
N LYS A 601 -41.48 -13.66 -19.41
CA LYS A 601 -40.81 -14.84 -19.94
C LYS A 601 -39.35 -14.58 -20.30
N ALA A 602 -39.06 -13.45 -20.94
CA ALA A 602 -37.69 -13.06 -21.29
C ALA A 602 -36.83 -12.85 -20.04
N VAL A 603 -37.31 -12.04 -19.08
CA VAL A 603 -36.61 -11.77 -17.81
C VAL A 603 -36.40 -13.04 -17.01
N PHE A 604 -37.45 -13.87 -16.86
CA PHE A 604 -37.36 -15.13 -16.14
C PHE A 604 -36.35 -16.08 -16.78
N PHE A 605 -36.35 -16.27 -18.10
CA PHE A 605 -35.42 -17.20 -18.73
C PHE A 605 -33.97 -16.69 -18.70
N ALA A 606 -33.73 -15.39 -18.80
CA ALA A 606 -32.40 -14.80 -18.65
C ALA A 606 -31.85 -15.04 -17.24
N LEU A 607 -32.70 -14.86 -16.22
CA LEU A 607 -32.38 -15.16 -14.84
C LEU A 607 -32.15 -16.68 -14.63
N TYR A 608 -33.10 -17.50 -15.09
CA TYR A 608 -33.09 -18.94 -14.91
C TYR A 608 -31.90 -19.62 -15.57
N SER A 609 -31.59 -19.28 -16.81
CA SER A 609 -30.44 -19.85 -17.54
C SER A 609 -29.13 -19.50 -16.83
N THR A 610 -28.96 -18.22 -16.47
CA THR A 610 -27.72 -17.69 -15.89
C THR A 610 -27.50 -18.21 -14.47
N VAL A 611 -28.52 -18.18 -13.61
CA VAL A 611 -28.41 -18.66 -12.22
C VAL A 611 -28.12 -20.17 -12.17
N ASN A 612 -28.76 -20.98 -13.02
CA ASN A 612 -28.48 -22.41 -13.07
C ASN A 612 -27.08 -22.70 -13.66
N GLN A 613 -26.65 -21.96 -14.68
CA GLN A 613 -25.30 -22.09 -15.23
C GLN A 613 -24.23 -21.78 -14.18
N LEU A 614 -24.31 -20.60 -13.56
CA LEU A 614 -23.37 -20.16 -12.53
C LEU A 614 -23.44 -21.07 -11.30
N GLY A 615 -24.65 -21.50 -10.89
CA GLY A 615 -24.87 -22.43 -9.80
C GLY A 615 -24.20 -23.78 -10.04
N ALA A 616 -24.30 -24.34 -11.26
CA ALA A 616 -23.63 -25.58 -11.62
C ALA A 616 -22.09 -25.44 -11.59
N MET A 617 -21.56 -24.32 -12.11
CA MET A 617 -20.12 -24.02 -12.09
C MET A 617 -19.60 -23.86 -10.66
N ALA A 618 -20.27 -23.03 -9.86
CA ALA A 618 -19.93 -22.81 -8.46
C ALA A 618 -20.03 -24.11 -7.65
N SER A 619 -21.05 -24.95 -7.91
CA SER A 619 -21.20 -26.24 -7.25
C SER A 619 -20.06 -27.20 -7.54
N ALA A 620 -19.53 -27.17 -8.78
CA ALA A 620 -18.35 -27.94 -9.16
C ALA A 620 -17.07 -27.46 -8.48
N VAL A 621 -16.92 -26.14 -8.28
CA VAL A 621 -15.77 -25.55 -7.55
C VAL A 621 -15.85 -25.87 -6.06
N GLN A 622 -17.04 -25.76 -5.48
CA GLN A 622 -17.29 -25.91 -4.04
C GLN A 622 -17.52 -27.37 -3.62
N ASN A 623 -17.60 -28.31 -4.57
CA ASN A 623 -17.89 -29.73 -4.36
C ASN A 623 -19.20 -29.99 -3.57
N ARG A 624 -20.19 -29.12 -3.72
CA ARG A 624 -21.53 -29.22 -3.12
C ARG A 624 -22.52 -28.42 -3.96
N ASP A 625 -23.80 -28.75 -3.92
CA ASP A 625 -24.80 -27.90 -4.57
C ASP A 625 -24.93 -26.57 -3.82
N VAL A 626 -24.76 -25.46 -4.54
CA VAL A 626 -24.93 -24.10 -4.04
C VAL A 626 -26.04 -23.33 -4.76
N THR A 627 -26.67 -23.96 -5.76
CA THR A 627 -27.64 -23.32 -6.65
C THR A 627 -28.85 -22.80 -5.88
N LYS A 628 -29.35 -23.60 -4.95
CA LYS A 628 -30.52 -23.26 -4.14
C LYS A 628 -30.35 -21.98 -3.33
N TYR A 629 -29.19 -21.78 -2.69
CA TYR A 629 -28.91 -20.54 -1.93
C TYR A 629 -28.89 -19.30 -2.83
N ASN A 630 -28.40 -19.45 -4.06
CA ASN A 630 -28.42 -18.37 -5.04
C ASN A 630 -29.86 -18.04 -5.45
N VAL A 631 -30.68 -19.06 -5.75
CA VAL A 631 -32.11 -18.88 -6.07
C VAL A 631 -32.87 -18.22 -4.92
N GLU A 632 -32.62 -18.63 -3.67
CA GLU A 632 -33.21 -18.00 -2.47
C GLU A 632 -32.82 -16.52 -2.36
N SER A 633 -31.54 -16.19 -2.61
CA SER A 633 -31.06 -14.79 -2.60
C SER A 633 -31.72 -13.92 -3.68
N TRP A 634 -31.94 -14.49 -4.88
CA TRP A 634 -32.69 -13.82 -5.94
C TRP A 634 -34.16 -13.63 -5.58
N LEU A 635 -34.79 -14.63 -4.98
CA LEU A 635 -36.19 -14.55 -4.57
C LEU A 635 -36.40 -13.46 -3.51
N ASP A 636 -35.52 -13.37 -2.52
CA ASP A 636 -35.57 -12.33 -1.49
C ASP A 636 -35.40 -10.93 -2.11
N TYR A 637 -34.46 -10.78 -3.05
CA TYR A 637 -34.28 -9.53 -3.80
C TYR A 637 -35.54 -9.12 -4.58
N LEU A 638 -36.15 -10.02 -5.33
CA LEU A 638 -37.36 -9.73 -6.12
C LEU A 638 -38.57 -9.36 -5.24
N ARG A 639 -38.72 -10.02 -4.08
CA ARG A 639 -39.77 -9.67 -3.10
C ARG A 639 -39.54 -8.29 -2.49
N SER A 640 -38.30 -7.92 -2.25
CA SER A 640 -37.96 -6.58 -1.77
C SER A 640 -38.19 -5.50 -2.83
N LEU A 641 -37.90 -5.76 -4.10
CA LEU A 641 -38.29 -4.86 -5.21
C LEU A 641 -39.81 -4.69 -5.32
N ALA A 642 -40.57 -5.78 -5.17
CA ALA A 642 -42.03 -5.72 -5.15
C ALA A 642 -42.57 -4.86 -3.99
N THR A 643 -41.87 -4.88 -2.85
CA THR A 643 -42.20 -4.05 -1.70
C THR A 643 -41.97 -2.57 -2.00
N ASP A 644 -40.84 -2.20 -2.60
CA ASP A 644 -40.56 -0.82 -3.04
C ASP A 644 -41.61 -0.35 -4.06
N ALA A 645 -41.95 -1.19 -5.04
CA ALA A 645 -42.99 -0.89 -6.03
C ALA A 645 -44.39 -0.73 -5.41
N GLU A 646 -44.74 -1.54 -4.39
CA GLU A 646 -46.01 -1.38 -3.67
C GLU A 646 -46.03 -0.10 -2.83
N TRP A 647 -44.92 0.26 -2.17
CA TRP A 647 -44.82 1.53 -1.45
C TRP A 647 -45.04 2.72 -2.38
N GLN A 648 -44.42 2.71 -3.55
CA GLN A 648 -44.61 3.74 -4.56
C GLN A 648 -46.06 3.81 -5.07
N ARG A 649 -46.66 2.67 -5.42
CA ARG A 649 -48.06 2.60 -5.91
C ARG A 649 -49.08 3.05 -4.87
N SER A 650 -48.87 2.71 -3.61
CA SER A 650 -49.76 3.07 -2.49
C SER A 650 -49.46 4.44 -1.87
N GLN A 651 -48.39 5.11 -2.31
CA GLN A 651 -47.85 6.34 -1.71
C GLN A 651 -47.57 6.16 -0.21
N TYR A 652 -47.17 4.95 0.18
CA TYR A 652 -46.81 4.65 1.55
C TYR A 652 -45.47 5.31 1.90
N VAL A 653 -45.42 5.95 3.06
CA VAL A 653 -44.20 6.55 3.60
C VAL A 653 -43.66 5.59 4.66
N PRO A 654 -42.63 4.77 4.36
CA PRO A 654 -42.03 3.89 5.35
C PRO A 654 -41.29 4.69 6.42
N THR A 655 -41.20 4.14 7.62
CA THR A 655 -40.23 4.63 8.61
C THR A 655 -38.80 4.36 8.12
N MET A 656 -37.81 5.11 8.64
CA MET A 656 -36.40 4.85 8.32
C MET A 656 -35.97 3.40 8.63
N GLU A 657 -36.51 2.77 9.69
CA GLU A 657 -36.25 1.37 10.03
C GLU A 657 -36.83 0.41 8.98
N GLU A 658 -38.09 0.59 8.59
CA GLU A 658 -38.75 -0.22 7.56
C GLU A 658 -38.04 -0.08 6.21
N TYR A 659 -37.71 1.16 5.84
CA TYR A 659 -36.97 1.46 4.62
C TYR A 659 -35.63 0.75 4.61
N MET A 660 -34.79 0.93 5.64
CA MET A 660 -33.45 0.34 5.67
C MET A 660 -33.48 -1.19 5.66
N LYS A 661 -34.47 -1.81 6.31
CA LYS A 661 -34.65 -3.27 6.28
C LYS A 661 -34.88 -3.80 4.86
N ASN A 662 -35.64 -3.06 4.03
CA ASN A 662 -35.88 -3.44 2.63
C ASN A 662 -34.74 -3.00 1.70
N SER A 663 -34.27 -1.77 1.86
CA SER A 663 -33.37 -1.11 0.91
C SER A 663 -31.94 -1.67 0.95
N ILE A 664 -31.52 -2.24 2.08
CA ILE A 664 -30.28 -3.04 2.18
C ILE A 664 -30.36 -4.27 1.27
N VAL A 665 -31.52 -4.92 1.15
CA VAL A 665 -31.70 -6.06 0.24
C VAL A 665 -31.76 -5.58 -1.21
N THR A 666 -32.44 -4.47 -1.50
CA THR A 666 -32.57 -3.94 -2.87
C THR A 666 -31.29 -3.29 -3.41
N PHE A 667 -30.25 -3.09 -2.58
CA PHE A 667 -28.90 -2.78 -3.07
C PHE A 667 -28.24 -3.97 -3.79
N ALA A 668 -28.84 -5.17 -3.70
CA ALA A 668 -28.61 -6.32 -4.56
C ALA A 668 -27.28 -7.08 -4.37
N LEU A 669 -26.61 -6.98 -3.22
CA LEU A 669 -25.40 -7.79 -2.94
C LEU A 669 -25.66 -9.28 -2.87
N GLY A 670 -26.85 -9.69 -2.40
CA GLY A 670 -27.22 -11.09 -2.24
C GLY A 670 -27.02 -11.88 -3.54
N PRO A 671 -27.74 -11.52 -4.62
CA PRO A 671 -27.60 -12.18 -5.91
C PRO A 671 -26.26 -11.96 -6.64
N THR A 672 -25.47 -10.94 -6.25
CA THR A 672 -24.24 -10.55 -6.97
C THR A 672 -22.97 -11.08 -6.32
N ILE A 673 -22.76 -10.83 -5.03
CA ILE A 673 -21.51 -11.16 -4.34
C ILE A 673 -21.49 -12.61 -3.88
N LEU A 674 -22.61 -13.17 -3.43
CA LEU A 674 -22.66 -14.55 -2.95
C LEU A 674 -22.16 -15.54 -4.00
N ILE A 675 -22.59 -15.37 -5.25
CA ILE A 675 -22.15 -16.24 -6.35
C ILE A 675 -20.66 -16.07 -6.67
N ALA A 676 -20.14 -14.84 -6.62
CA ALA A 676 -18.73 -14.55 -6.86
C ALA A 676 -17.81 -15.15 -5.77
N LEU A 677 -18.25 -15.14 -4.51
CA LEU A 677 -17.50 -15.71 -3.38
C LEU A 677 -17.19 -17.21 -3.57
N TYR A 678 -18.06 -17.96 -4.24
CA TYR A 678 -17.82 -19.38 -4.53
C TYR A 678 -16.67 -19.64 -5.51
N PHE A 679 -16.15 -18.62 -6.17
CA PHE A 679 -15.04 -18.72 -7.11
C PHE A 679 -13.71 -18.21 -6.54
N MET A 680 -13.65 -17.84 -5.26
CA MET A 680 -12.44 -17.28 -4.60
C MET A 680 -11.37 -18.31 -4.21
N GLY A 681 -11.47 -19.54 -4.74
CA GLY A 681 -10.49 -20.61 -4.53
C GLY A 681 -10.58 -21.35 -3.18
N GLN A 682 -11.24 -20.78 -2.17
CA GLN A 682 -11.48 -21.44 -0.88
C GLN A 682 -12.89 -22.04 -0.81
N ASN A 683 -13.03 -23.17 -0.10
CA ASN A 683 -14.34 -23.78 0.15
C ASN A 683 -15.11 -22.92 1.17
N LEU A 684 -16.20 -22.31 0.71
CA LEU A 684 -17.14 -21.59 1.53
C LEU A 684 -18.24 -22.57 1.99
N TRP A 685 -18.05 -23.14 3.18
CA TRP A 685 -19.01 -24.08 3.75
C TRP A 685 -20.36 -23.42 4.02
N GLU A 686 -21.43 -24.21 3.97
CA GLU A 686 -22.80 -23.71 4.14
C GLU A 686 -23.01 -22.97 5.46
N ASP A 687 -22.37 -23.43 6.53
CA ASP A 687 -22.49 -22.78 7.84
C ASP A 687 -21.85 -21.38 7.84
N ILE A 688 -20.80 -21.14 7.02
CA ILE A 688 -20.08 -19.86 6.97
C ILE A 688 -20.99 -18.73 6.51
N VAL A 689 -21.79 -18.95 5.45
CA VAL A 689 -22.74 -17.94 4.93
C VAL A 689 -23.93 -17.69 5.87
N LYS A 690 -24.03 -18.45 6.97
CA LYS A 690 -25.02 -18.26 8.04
C LYS A 690 -24.40 -17.72 9.33
N THR A 691 -23.08 -17.50 9.36
CA THR A 691 -22.39 -16.98 10.56
C THR A 691 -22.73 -15.53 10.81
N ALA A 692 -22.64 -15.12 12.09
CA ALA A 692 -22.79 -13.72 12.48
C ALA A 692 -21.78 -12.80 11.77
N GLU A 693 -20.55 -13.27 11.55
CA GLU A 693 -19.51 -12.49 10.85
C GLU A 693 -19.88 -12.23 9.39
N TYR A 694 -20.30 -13.26 8.64
CA TYR A 694 -20.71 -13.10 7.25
C TYR A 694 -21.92 -12.15 7.14
N ASN A 695 -22.93 -12.38 7.97
CA ASN A 695 -24.14 -11.55 7.99
C ASN A 695 -23.81 -10.08 8.30
N GLU A 696 -22.86 -9.83 9.19
CA GLU A 696 -22.46 -8.47 9.55
C GLU A 696 -21.63 -7.79 8.47
N LEU A 697 -20.67 -8.49 7.84
CA LEU A 697 -19.95 -7.99 6.65
C LEU A 697 -20.94 -7.61 5.54
N PHE A 698 -21.91 -8.51 5.29
CA PHE A 698 -22.95 -8.32 4.30
C PHE A 698 -23.85 -7.13 4.62
N ARG A 699 -24.30 -7.01 5.88
CA ARG A 699 -25.12 -5.89 6.35
C ARG A 699 -24.39 -4.56 6.19
N LEU A 700 -23.17 -4.45 6.75
CA LEU A 700 -22.37 -3.22 6.72
C LEU A 700 -22.10 -2.76 5.30
N MET A 701 -21.69 -3.66 4.41
CA MET A 701 -21.41 -3.29 3.03
C MET A 701 -22.67 -2.83 2.28
N ASN A 702 -23.79 -3.55 2.42
CA ASN A 702 -25.06 -3.11 1.82
C ASN A 702 -25.52 -1.76 2.38
N THR A 703 -25.44 -1.56 3.69
CA THR A 703 -25.80 -0.29 4.32
C THR A 703 -24.95 0.85 3.77
N CYS A 704 -23.63 0.68 3.68
CA CYS A 704 -22.76 1.68 3.09
C CYS A 704 -23.13 1.99 1.64
N GLY A 705 -23.29 0.96 0.81
CA GLY A 705 -23.61 1.15 -0.61
C GLY A 705 -24.98 1.77 -0.86
N ARG A 706 -26.02 1.34 -0.12
CA ARG A 706 -27.36 1.92 -0.16
C ARG A 706 -27.33 3.41 0.21
N LEU A 707 -26.72 3.76 1.34
CA LEU A 707 -26.66 5.15 1.79
C LEU A 707 -25.85 6.04 0.83
N GLN A 708 -24.76 5.52 0.26
CA GLN A 708 -24.00 6.22 -0.79
C GLN A 708 -24.86 6.46 -2.03
N ASN A 709 -25.60 5.45 -2.47
CA ASN A 709 -26.52 5.56 -3.59
C ASN A 709 -27.59 6.62 -3.34
N ASP A 710 -28.29 6.55 -2.20
CA ASP A 710 -29.39 7.46 -1.84
C ASP A 710 -28.96 8.94 -1.81
N ILE A 711 -27.76 9.24 -1.31
CA ILE A 711 -27.21 10.61 -1.31
C ILE A 711 -27.14 11.16 -2.74
N GLN A 712 -26.68 10.35 -3.69
CA GLN A 712 -26.44 10.78 -5.06
C GLN A 712 -27.68 10.67 -5.96
N SER A 713 -28.58 9.74 -5.67
CA SER A 713 -29.81 9.54 -6.44
C SER A 713 -30.97 10.41 -5.96
N PHE A 714 -30.88 10.99 -4.76
CA PHE A 714 -31.93 11.79 -4.11
C PHE A 714 -32.63 12.78 -5.05
N GLU A 715 -31.89 13.61 -5.78
CA GLU A 715 -32.51 14.64 -6.62
C GLU A 715 -33.33 14.08 -7.78
N ARG A 716 -32.92 12.93 -8.32
CA ARG A 716 -33.66 12.23 -9.37
C ARG A 716 -34.88 11.55 -8.76
N GLU A 717 -34.66 10.75 -7.72
CA GLU A 717 -35.71 9.97 -7.06
C GLU A 717 -36.81 10.86 -6.49
N CYS A 718 -36.46 12.00 -5.90
CA CYS A 718 -37.41 12.98 -5.41
C CYS A 718 -38.30 13.55 -6.53
N LYS A 719 -37.79 13.73 -7.75
CA LYS A 719 -38.59 14.18 -8.92
C LYS A 719 -39.56 13.10 -9.37
N ASP A 720 -39.17 11.84 -9.23
CA ASP A 720 -39.99 10.68 -9.56
C ASP A 720 -40.96 10.31 -8.42
N GLY A 721 -40.93 11.06 -7.31
CA GLY A 721 -41.77 10.83 -6.13
C GLY A 721 -41.34 9.62 -5.29
N LYS A 722 -40.13 9.09 -5.50
CA LYS A 722 -39.55 7.97 -4.77
C LYS A 722 -38.86 8.50 -3.50
N LEU A 723 -39.17 7.90 -2.35
CA LEU A 723 -38.56 8.24 -1.07
C LEU A 723 -37.31 7.39 -0.85
N ASN A 724 -36.25 8.01 -0.33
CA ASN A 724 -35.02 7.34 0.07
C ASN A 724 -34.56 7.83 1.46
N SER A 725 -33.43 7.35 1.96
CA SER A 725 -32.95 7.71 3.31
C SER A 725 -32.82 9.23 3.54
N VAL A 726 -32.40 10.01 2.53
CA VAL A 726 -32.29 11.48 2.65
C VAL A 726 -33.68 12.09 2.81
N SER A 727 -34.63 11.73 1.94
CA SER A 727 -36.02 12.20 2.02
C SER A 727 -36.66 11.84 3.36
N LEU A 728 -36.44 10.62 3.84
CA LEU A 728 -37.03 10.12 5.09
C LEU A 728 -36.48 10.85 6.31
N LEU A 729 -35.18 11.14 6.38
CA LEU A 729 -34.61 11.93 7.47
C LEU A 729 -35.21 13.35 7.54
N VAL A 730 -35.41 13.99 6.40
CA VAL A 730 -36.05 15.31 6.32
C VAL A 730 -37.49 15.24 6.83
N VAL A 731 -38.27 14.26 6.35
CA VAL A 731 -39.67 14.05 6.74
C VAL A 731 -39.79 13.70 8.24
N ASP A 732 -38.97 12.78 8.75
CA ASP A 732 -38.97 12.35 10.15
C ASP A 732 -38.60 13.49 11.10
N SER A 733 -37.74 14.41 10.65
CA SER A 733 -37.41 15.63 11.39
C SER A 733 -38.53 16.67 11.41
N LYS A 734 -39.66 16.42 10.71
CA LYS A 734 -40.74 17.38 10.45
C LYS A 734 -40.23 18.65 9.76
N ASP A 735 -39.38 18.47 8.75
CA ASP A 735 -38.75 19.53 7.95
C ASP A 735 -37.89 20.50 8.78
N VAL A 736 -37.42 20.08 9.95
CA VAL A 736 -36.47 20.85 10.77
C VAL A 736 -35.06 20.70 10.21
N MET A 737 -34.69 19.51 9.73
CA MET A 737 -33.41 19.26 9.07
C MET A 737 -33.48 19.63 7.59
N SER A 738 -32.46 20.33 7.11
CA SER A 738 -32.21 20.53 5.68
C SER A 738 -31.73 19.26 5.00
N VAL A 739 -31.85 19.21 3.67
CA VAL A 739 -31.34 18.10 2.84
C VAL A 739 -29.83 17.92 3.04
N GLU A 740 -29.09 19.02 3.17
CA GLU A 740 -27.64 19.04 3.35
C GLU A 740 -27.25 18.49 4.72
N GLU A 741 -27.95 18.87 5.78
CA GLU A 741 -27.77 18.29 7.13
C GLU A 741 -28.12 16.79 7.14
N ALA A 742 -29.15 16.36 6.40
CA ALA A 742 -29.48 14.95 6.25
C ALA A 742 -28.38 14.17 5.51
N LYS A 743 -27.84 14.71 4.41
CA LYS A 743 -26.71 14.14 3.68
C LYS A 743 -25.45 14.06 4.55
N GLU A 744 -25.18 15.07 5.39
CA GLU A 744 -24.06 15.06 6.32
C GLU A 744 -24.20 13.97 7.38
N ALA A 745 -25.37 13.85 8.03
CA ALA A 745 -25.66 12.80 9.01
C ALA A 745 -25.53 11.39 8.41
N ILE A 746 -25.95 11.19 7.15
CA ILE A 746 -25.76 9.93 6.43
C ILE A 746 -24.27 9.68 6.16
N ASN A 747 -23.49 10.68 5.76
CA ASN A 747 -22.05 10.54 5.52
C ASN A 747 -21.26 10.19 6.80
N GLU A 748 -21.67 10.73 7.96
CA GLU A 748 -21.13 10.33 9.27
C GLU A 748 -21.43 8.86 9.55
N SER A 749 -22.67 8.42 9.31
CA SER A 749 -23.09 7.02 9.45
C SER A 749 -22.29 6.09 8.53
N ILE A 750 -22.12 6.45 7.25
CA ILE A 750 -21.28 5.72 6.30
C ILE A 750 -19.85 5.61 6.80
N SER A 751 -19.30 6.69 7.38
CA SER A 751 -17.95 6.69 7.92
C SER A 751 -17.80 5.75 9.11
N SER A 752 -18.82 5.65 9.96
CA SER A 752 -18.85 4.70 11.09
C SER A 752 -18.92 3.26 10.60
N PHE A 753 -19.89 2.94 9.73
CA PHE A 753 -20.04 1.59 9.15
C PHE A 753 -18.82 1.15 8.33
N ARG A 754 -18.17 2.06 7.59
CA ARG A 754 -16.91 1.76 6.88
C ARG A 754 -15.82 1.29 7.85
N ARG A 755 -15.64 2.00 8.97
CA ARG A 755 -14.60 1.65 9.96
C ARG A 755 -14.88 0.29 10.56
N GLU A 756 -16.15 0.01 10.88
CA GLU A 756 -16.57 -1.30 11.37
C GLU A 756 -16.38 -2.42 10.33
N LEU A 757 -16.71 -2.15 9.07
CA LEU A 757 -16.46 -3.08 7.97
C LEU A 757 -14.96 -3.39 7.87
N LEU A 758 -14.11 -2.36 7.83
CA LEU A 758 -12.67 -2.55 7.78
C LEU A 758 -12.14 -3.34 8.98
N ARG A 759 -12.66 -3.09 10.19
CA ARG A 759 -12.32 -3.82 11.42
C ARG A 759 -12.59 -5.32 11.27
N LEU A 760 -13.74 -5.71 10.72
CA LEU A 760 -14.05 -7.12 10.47
C LEU A 760 -13.17 -7.71 9.37
N VAL A 761 -12.85 -6.93 8.33
CA VAL A 761 -12.05 -7.38 7.20
C VAL A 761 -10.63 -7.72 7.61
N VAL A 762 -9.97 -6.82 8.35
CA VAL A 762 -8.57 -6.98 8.72
C VAL A 762 -8.37 -8.00 9.82
N ARG A 763 -9.37 -8.24 10.68
CA ARG A 763 -9.28 -9.16 11.82
C ARG A 763 -8.74 -10.54 11.43
N GLU A 764 -7.78 -11.08 12.19
CA GLU A 764 -7.17 -12.39 11.91
C GLU A 764 -8.08 -13.58 12.27
N ASP A 765 -8.76 -13.53 13.42
CA ASP A 765 -9.49 -14.66 14.03
C ASP A 765 -10.91 -14.91 13.47
N GLY A 766 -11.26 -14.31 12.33
CA GLY A 766 -12.60 -14.49 11.77
C GLY A 766 -12.78 -15.80 10.98
N VAL A 767 -14.00 -16.34 11.03
CA VAL A 767 -14.41 -17.62 10.43
C VAL A 767 -14.63 -17.52 8.91
N VAL A 768 -14.84 -16.31 8.39
CA VAL A 768 -14.92 -16.06 6.95
C VAL A 768 -13.51 -16.00 6.38
N PRO A 769 -13.19 -16.70 5.28
CA PRO A 769 -11.88 -16.60 4.62
C PRO A 769 -11.43 -15.16 4.37
N LYS A 770 -10.15 -14.85 4.61
CA LYS A 770 -9.58 -13.50 4.41
C LYS A 770 -9.86 -12.96 3.01
N SER A 771 -9.66 -13.77 1.96
CA SER A 771 -9.95 -13.36 0.57
C SER A 771 -11.42 -13.03 0.32
N CYS A 772 -12.34 -13.70 1.02
CA CYS A 772 -13.77 -13.39 0.97
C CYS A 772 -14.08 -12.08 1.71
N ARG A 773 -13.43 -11.83 2.84
CA ARG A 773 -13.57 -10.55 3.57
C ARG A 773 -13.04 -9.37 2.76
N GLU A 774 -11.87 -9.52 2.15
CA GLU A 774 -11.25 -8.52 1.29
C GLU A 774 -12.16 -8.14 0.10
N MET A 775 -12.95 -9.09 -0.42
CA MET A 775 -13.94 -8.77 -1.46
C MET A 775 -14.99 -7.77 -1.00
N PHE A 776 -15.49 -7.86 0.25
CA PHE A 776 -16.42 -6.86 0.79
C PHE A 776 -15.78 -5.48 0.89
N TRP A 777 -14.50 -5.42 1.26
CA TRP A 777 -13.75 -4.16 1.29
C TRP A 777 -13.54 -3.58 -0.09
N ASN A 778 -13.17 -4.40 -1.07
CA ASN A 778 -12.97 -3.96 -2.45
C ASN A 778 -14.27 -3.50 -3.09
N LEU A 779 -15.40 -4.12 -2.73
CA LEU A 779 -16.72 -3.67 -3.14
C LEU A 779 -17.08 -2.33 -2.49
N TYR A 780 -16.74 -2.10 -1.21
CA TYR A 780 -16.90 -0.80 -0.57
C TYR A 780 -16.16 0.28 -1.34
N LYS A 781 -14.88 0.04 -1.63
CA LYS A 781 -14.04 0.98 -2.40
C LYS A 781 -14.67 1.29 -3.76
N THR A 782 -15.11 0.26 -4.47
CA THR A 782 -15.75 0.39 -5.77
C THR A 782 -17.04 1.21 -5.67
N SER A 783 -17.97 0.80 -4.80
CA SER A 783 -19.23 1.52 -4.54
C SER A 783 -18.99 2.98 -4.19
N HIS A 784 -18.03 3.26 -3.32
CA HIS A 784 -17.69 4.63 -2.93
C HIS A 784 -17.29 5.47 -4.14
N VAL A 785 -16.43 4.98 -5.04
CA VAL A 785 -16.03 5.72 -6.24
C VAL A 785 -17.24 5.99 -7.13
N PHE A 786 -18.07 4.97 -7.40
CA PHE A 786 -19.27 5.10 -8.22
C PHE A 786 -20.26 6.15 -7.70
N TYR A 787 -20.29 6.40 -6.39
CA TYR A 787 -21.21 7.34 -5.73
C TYR A 787 -20.50 8.53 -5.05
N SER A 788 -19.23 8.81 -5.39
CA SER A 788 -18.45 9.84 -4.69
C SER A 788 -18.77 11.26 -5.16
N GLN A 789 -19.07 11.45 -6.45
CA GLN A 789 -19.29 12.75 -7.08
C GLN A 789 -20.66 12.89 -7.75
N ALA A 790 -21.22 11.76 -8.19
CA ALA A 790 -22.49 11.68 -8.90
C ALA A 790 -23.06 10.26 -8.72
N ASP A 791 -24.27 10.02 -9.23
CA ASP A 791 -24.74 8.65 -9.47
C ASP A 791 -24.04 8.07 -10.71
N GLY A 792 -22.78 7.69 -10.52
CA GLY A 792 -21.93 7.15 -11.56
C GLY A 792 -22.39 5.79 -12.05
N PHE A 793 -23.09 5.02 -11.20
CA PHE A 793 -23.56 3.70 -11.58
C PHE A 793 -24.68 3.81 -12.61
N SER A 794 -25.67 4.67 -12.40
CA SER A 794 -26.77 4.89 -13.35
C SER A 794 -26.39 5.71 -14.58
N SER A 795 -25.23 6.36 -14.57
CA SER A 795 -24.77 7.20 -15.69
C SER A 795 -23.84 6.45 -16.64
N PRO A 796 -24.14 6.41 -17.94
CA PRO A 796 -23.24 5.82 -18.94
C PRO A 796 -22.04 6.73 -19.26
N LYS A 797 -21.95 7.94 -18.68
CA LYS A 797 -20.90 8.92 -19.00
C LYS A 797 -19.91 9.13 -17.86
N GLU A 798 -20.38 9.18 -16.62
CA GLU A 798 -19.55 9.53 -15.44
C GLU A 798 -18.37 8.55 -15.28
N MET A 799 -18.60 7.27 -15.54
CA MET A 799 -17.59 6.22 -15.37
C MET A 799 -16.80 5.90 -16.64
N MET A 800 -17.01 6.62 -17.75
CA MET A 800 -16.32 6.36 -19.02
C MET A 800 -14.81 6.56 -18.93
N GLY A 801 -14.35 7.56 -18.17
CA GLY A 801 -12.91 7.77 -17.96
C GLY A 801 -12.26 6.61 -17.21
N ALA A 802 -12.93 6.13 -16.16
CA ALA A 802 -12.50 4.96 -15.40
C ALA A 802 -12.49 3.70 -16.28
N MET A 803 -13.58 3.45 -17.00
CA MET A 803 -13.72 2.35 -17.94
C MET A 803 -12.60 2.34 -18.99
N ASN A 804 -12.36 3.48 -19.64
CA ASN A 804 -11.28 3.61 -20.62
C ASN A 804 -9.92 3.32 -19.97
N GLY A 805 -9.64 3.88 -18.78
CA GLY A 805 -8.39 3.66 -18.08
C GLY A 805 -8.12 2.19 -17.72
N VAL A 806 -9.16 1.43 -17.35
CA VAL A 806 -9.05 0.01 -16.96
C VAL A 806 -8.99 -0.92 -18.18
N ILE A 807 -9.89 -0.73 -19.15
CA ILE A 807 -10.18 -1.73 -20.17
C ILE A 807 -9.52 -1.39 -21.52
N VAL A 808 -9.48 -0.11 -21.88
CA VAL A 808 -9.20 0.31 -23.27
C VAL A 808 -7.80 0.88 -23.43
N GLU A 809 -7.43 1.83 -22.56
CA GLU A 809 -6.19 2.56 -22.64
C GLU A 809 -5.04 1.70 -22.08
N PRO A 810 -3.99 1.40 -22.86
CA PRO A 810 -2.82 0.73 -22.34
C PRO A 810 -2.07 1.64 -21.35
N LEU A 811 -1.04 1.08 -20.70
CA LEU A 811 -0.12 1.86 -19.88
C LEU A 811 0.60 2.93 -20.71
N LYS A 812 0.65 4.15 -20.20
CA LYS A 812 1.50 5.22 -20.72
C LYS A 812 2.93 4.97 -20.25
N THR A 813 3.67 4.14 -20.98
CA THR A 813 5.10 3.96 -20.72
C THR A 813 5.82 5.26 -21.04
N ARG A 814 6.58 5.82 -20.09
CA ARG A 814 7.53 6.89 -20.41
C ARG A 814 8.52 6.30 -21.43
N GLY A 815 8.58 6.88 -22.62
CA GLY A 815 9.65 6.56 -23.56
C GLY A 815 10.99 6.80 -22.85
N HIS A 816 11.83 5.77 -22.81
CA HIS A 816 13.17 5.83 -22.23
C HIS A 816 14.01 6.94 -22.85
#